data_AF-A0A0T0M6E5-F1
#
_entry.id   AF-A0A0T0M6E5-F1
#
_cell.length_a   1.000
_cell.length_b   1.000
_cell.length_c   1.000
_cell.angle_alpha   90.00
_cell.angle_beta   90.00
_cell.angle_gamma   90.00
#
_symmetry.space_group_name_H-M   'P 1'
#
loop_
_entity.id
_entity.type
_entity.pdbx_description
1 polymer ?
#
loop_
_entity_poly.entity_id
_entity_poly.type
_entity_poly.pdbx_seq_one_letter_code
_entity_poly.pdbx_strand_id
1 'polypeptide(L)'
;MRNKYLLRGLLPIAALFHGALTAQTTLVHYWNFNNSTSEAAILAPTSTLLAGSITASTSLPNTFVDFANGTGQNFTAENARNSDPIGTHLRYNYPTFGNLQFNIPTTGYNNVIVKFITRRSGSGAGTQTWSYSTNGTTYQTFQTVSPPDGAPTLTTLDFSAIAGVSNNPNFKLKVEFAAGSGGAVGNNRFDNFTVDATPAGGVDTTPPSVAYLPANNVNNASTTVNPTITFNENVRLIDNSAITSANAQSLVELKLNNAIGAVVPFTTTFANNAITIIPTAGLVPNQAYYLALKPNLVEDTSDNAVTAATSSTFTTAGTSIALEKNLIKVNENAGTLAFKINVNNPSNATVNLVVKPVSFNTASSSDFTLANQTINITPSTTSVTVNIPITDDTLEEQQAEYFVVGLENPVGTTITGDANATIYIIDNDKAAPVPSNQISLNYIGSFDPSGNSTSSTEIVVHDAATQRLFTISSLTDVFDIINFSNPNAPTVIQTINMAPYGGITSIAVKNGIIAVASPNGTNPQGNGSVVFFDINGVFLKQLNVGVLPDMITFTPDGTKVMTANEGEPNDAYTVDPEGSISIIDVPTLTVAGIQALTQTNVTTLGFTQFNGQEATLAATGGRKVKSTSTLAQDLEPEYIAISPDSQKAWVSCQENNAVIEVNLATKALTGIWGLGKKDMSLPGNGFDASDNNGEVLIANWPVKAYYNPDAMASYKIGNTNYLVTANEGDEKDLGGFSERTTVGANGYTLDSTLFPNASILKASHNLGRFRVTNVNGNTDGDADFEEIHALGARSFSIFNADTKQIVFDSGDQFERHTAAYHPLIFNADNEANGAKTRSRAKGPEPEGVTLGTINGQTFAFITLERTGGVMVYNVTDPNNVTFVDYKHSRSTSAFGGDNGPEGITFIPAANMTNGKAYVIVANEISGTLSMYEVALSPTLSTGEVKTEKATFNIFPNPVNKGNTLYFNRAQGYELYDMSGKLLGKEKSALTIDTSKLNTGVYLIKTSEGEVKRVIVK
;
A
#
# COMPACT_ATOMS: atom_id res chain seq x y z
N MET A 1 -18.40 4.82 -4.86
CA MET A 1 -18.53 5.18 -3.42
C MET A 1 -17.36 6.06 -2.95
N ARG A 2 -17.63 7.25 -2.38
CA ARG A 2 -16.62 8.10 -1.73
C ARG A 2 -16.62 7.83 -0.22
N ASN A 3 -15.48 7.42 0.36
CA ASN A 3 -14.81 8.19 1.42
C ASN A 3 -13.51 7.54 1.94
N LYS A 4 -12.57 8.43 2.24
CA LYS A 4 -11.15 8.23 2.55
C LYS A 4 -10.94 7.69 3.97
N TYR A 5 -10.12 6.65 4.10
CA TYR A 5 -9.53 6.19 5.36
C TYR A 5 -8.07 6.65 5.48
N LEU A 6 -7.72 7.26 6.60
CA LEU A 6 -6.33 7.44 7.04
C LEU A 6 -6.21 6.97 8.49
N LEU A 7 -5.81 5.71 8.66
CA LEU A 7 -5.16 5.20 9.87
C LEU A 7 -3.70 5.68 9.90
N ARG A 8 -3.18 6.01 11.09
CA ARG A 8 -1.87 5.50 11.60
C ARG A 8 -1.86 5.52 13.13
N GLY A 9 -1.47 4.39 13.73
CA GLY A 9 -1.25 4.23 15.17
C GLY A 9 0.21 4.01 15.56
N LEU A 10 0.38 3.88 16.88
CA LEU A 10 1.44 3.18 17.64
C LEU A 10 2.83 3.87 17.66
N LEU A 11 3.62 3.92 18.75
CA LEU A 11 3.81 3.10 19.95
C LEU A 11 4.51 3.94 21.07
N PRO A 12 4.66 3.40 22.31
CA PRO A 12 4.94 4.11 23.56
C PRO A 12 6.45 4.19 23.88
N ILE A 13 6.84 5.17 24.69
CA ILE A 13 8.14 5.19 25.35
C ILE A 13 7.91 5.26 26.86
N ALA A 14 8.34 4.20 27.54
CA ALA A 14 8.43 4.09 28.98
C ALA A 14 9.47 5.09 29.51
N ALA A 15 9.05 5.98 30.40
CA ALA A 15 9.94 6.78 31.23
C ALA A 15 10.04 6.15 32.62
N LEU A 16 11.09 5.35 32.83
CA LEU A 16 11.58 4.98 34.15
C LEU A 16 12.35 6.19 34.72
N PHE A 17 11.74 6.95 35.63
CA PHE A 17 12.49 7.84 36.51
C PHE A 17 12.75 7.13 37.84
N HIS A 18 14.03 6.83 38.07
CA HIS A 18 14.57 6.48 39.38
C HIS A 18 14.55 7.69 40.29
N GLY A 19 14.15 7.47 41.55
CA GLY A 19 14.14 8.48 42.59
C GLY A 19 15.54 8.99 42.91
N ALA A 20 15.67 10.31 42.87
CA ALA A 20 16.67 11.03 43.64
C ALA A 20 15.98 11.57 44.90
N LEU A 21 16.55 11.27 46.07
CA LEU A 21 16.23 11.94 47.32
C LEU A 21 16.46 13.44 47.11
N THR A 22 15.37 14.19 47.00
CA THR A 22 15.40 15.65 46.93
C THR A 22 15.58 16.19 48.34
N ALA A 23 16.50 17.13 48.52
CA ALA A 23 16.36 18.09 49.61
C ALA A 23 14.94 18.63 49.53
N GLN A 24 14.20 18.58 50.63
CA GLN A 24 12.74 18.81 50.64
C GLN A 24 12.43 20.22 50.11
N THR A 25 12.15 20.32 48.80
CA THR A 25 11.73 21.59 48.19
C THR A 25 10.35 21.91 48.72
N THR A 26 10.21 23.10 49.30
CA THR A 26 8.94 23.62 49.79
C THR A 26 8.28 24.40 48.67
N LEU A 27 6.98 24.15 48.45
CA LEU A 27 6.16 24.95 47.55
C LEU A 27 5.84 26.28 48.22
N VAL A 28 6.51 27.36 47.79
CA VAL A 28 6.44 28.69 48.41
C VAL A 28 5.27 29.51 47.84
N HIS A 29 5.03 29.41 46.54
CA HIS A 29 3.90 30.06 45.87
C HIS A 29 3.28 29.13 44.82
N TYR A 30 1.97 29.18 44.68
CA TYR A 30 1.24 28.36 43.73
C TYR A 30 -0.01 29.04 43.20
N TRP A 31 -0.20 28.96 41.88
CA TRP A 31 -1.44 29.29 41.18
C TRP A 31 -1.83 28.11 40.29
N ASN A 32 -3.03 27.57 40.54
CA ASN A 32 -3.63 26.56 39.67
C ASN A 32 -4.52 27.17 38.57
N PHE A 33 -4.92 28.44 38.70
CA PHE A 33 -5.81 29.18 37.80
C PHE A 33 -7.22 28.57 37.53
N ASN A 34 -7.49 27.39 38.04
CA ASN A 34 -8.69 26.60 37.82
C ASN A 34 -9.96 27.27 38.36
N ASN A 35 -10.93 27.48 37.47
CA ASN A 35 -12.31 27.86 37.76
C ASN A 35 -12.45 29.13 38.60
N SER A 36 -11.58 30.11 38.36
CA SER A 36 -11.61 31.40 39.07
C SER A 36 -12.93 32.14 38.82
N THR A 37 -13.43 32.84 39.84
CA THR A 37 -14.74 33.53 39.78
C THR A 37 -14.64 35.01 39.42
N SER A 38 -13.42 35.57 39.37
CA SER A 38 -13.14 36.96 39.00
C SER A 38 -11.68 37.13 38.56
N GLU A 39 -11.36 38.26 37.93
CA GLU A 39 -9.98 38.65 37.62
C GLU A 39 -9.13 38.81 38.88
N ALA A 40 -9.70 39.36 39.97
CA ALA A 40 -8.99 39.44 41.24
C ALA A 40 -8.67 38.05 41.83
N ALA A 41 -9.58 37.08 41.65
CA ALA A 41 -9.39 35.71 42.13
C ALA A 41 -8.30 34.97 41.34
N ILE A 42 -8.25 35.11 40.01
CA ILE A 42 -7.26 34.40 39.18
C ILE A 42 -5.82 34.96 39.36
N LEU A 43 -5.69 36.21 39.81
CA LEU A 43 -4.39 36.85 40.07
C LEU A 43 -3.89 36.65 41.51
N ALA A 44 -4.76 36.22 42.43
CA ALA A 44 -4.39 35.82 43.77
C ALA A 44 -3.85 34.38 43.79
N PRO A 45 -2.82 34.06 44.60
CA PRO A 45 -2.30 32.70 44.66
C PRO A 45 -3.33 31.74 45.25
N THR A 46 -3.39 30.54 44.68
CA THR A 46 -4.11 29.40 45.26
C THR A 46 -3.52 29.04 46.62
N SER A 47 -2.19 29.06 46.76
CA SER A 47 -1.51 28.99 48.04
C SER A 47 -0.18 29.75 48.03
N THR A 48 0.19 30.33 49.17
CA THR A 48 1.47 30.99 49.32
C THR A 48 1.93 31.00 50.77
N LEU A 49 3.23 30.85 51.00
CA LEU A 49 3.88 31.00 52.30
C LEU A 49 4.39 32.42 52.55
N LEU A 50 4.53 33.25 51.51
CA LEU A 50 5.20 34.56 51.57
C LEU A 50 4.42 35.69 50.87
N ALA A 51 3.08 35.70 50.91
CA ALA A 51 2.27 36.79 50.36
C ALA A 51 2.52 37.08 48.86
N GLY A 52 2.57 36.04 48.03
CA GLY A 52 2.68 36.19 46.57
C GLY A 52 1.47 36.86 45.92
N SER A 53 1.66 37.54 44.79
CA SER A 53 0.56 38.13 44.00
C SER A 53 0.94 38.31 42.53
N ILE A 54 -0.06 38.42 41.64
CA ILE A 54 0.13 38.79 40.24
C ILE A 54 -0.48 40.17 39.99
N THR A 55 0.20 40.99 39.19
CA THR A 55 -0.34 42.23 38.63
C THR A 55 -0.31 42.15 37.11
N ALA A 56 -1.42 42.46 36.46
CA ALA A 56 -1.52 42.53 35.00
C ALA A 56 -1.59 43.99 34.55
N SER A 57 -0.81 44.34 33.51
CA SER A 57 -0.96 45.64 32.84
C SER A 57 -2.11 45.57 31.84
N THR A 58 -3.15 46.38 32.02
CA THR A 58 -4.39 46.33 31.21
C THR A 58 -4.74 47.68 30.57
N SER A 59 -3.79 48.62 30.49
CA SER A 59 -4.02 50.03 30.14
C SER A 59 -4.32 50.32 28.65
N LEU A 60 -4.58 49.30 27.84
CA LEU A 60 -4.98 49.44 26.43
C LEU A 60 -6.32 48.73 26.21
N PRO A 61 -7.20 49.27 25.35
CA PRO A 61 -8.63 48.92 25.33
C PRO A 61 -8.97 47.45 25.06
N ASN A 62 -7.99 46.63 24.67
CA ASN A 62 -8.18 45.21 24.36
C ASN A 62 -7.27 44.26 25.15
N THR A 63 -6.33 44.74 25.98
CA THR A 63 -5.43 43.86 26.76
C THR A 63 -6.02 43.61 28.15
N PHE A 64 -6.45 42.38 28.40
CA PHE A 64 -7.10 42.01 29.68
C PHE A 64 -6.87 40.55 30.04
N VAL A 65 -7.03 40.25 31.33
CA VAL A 65 -7.05 38.88 31.86
C VAL A 65 -8.47 38.34 31.76
N ASP A 66 -8.65 37.23 31.07
CA ASP A 66 -9.89 36.47 31.07
C ASP A 66 -9.75 35.24 31.97
N PHE A 67 -10.68 35.11 32.91
CA PHE A 67 -10.70 34.09 33.94
C PHE A 67 -11.78 33.02 33.72
N ALA A 68 -12.76 33.25 32.83
CA ALA A 68 -14.01 32.47 32.77
C ALA A 68 -14.28 31.77 31.42
N ASN A 69 -13.69 32.22 30.30
CA ASN A 69 -14.05 31.70 28.98
C ASN A 69 -12.96 30.82 28.34
N GLY A 70 -13.29 29.54 28.05
CA GLY A 70 -12.42 28.60 27.33
C GLY A 70 -13.17 27.66 26.38
N THR A 71 -13.44 28.09 25.15
CA THR A 71 -13.96 27.21 24.08
C THR A 71 -12.80 26.76 23.17
N GLY A 72 -12.39 25.50 23.31
CA GLY A 72 -11.27 24.92 22.56
C GLY A 72 -9.90 25.39 23.05
N GLN A 73 -8.92 24.47 23.02
CA GLN A 73 -7.53 24.70 23.46
C GLN A 73 -7.30 24.81 24.99
N ASN A 74 -8.09 24.11 25.80
CA ASN A 74 -7.87 24.00 27.25
C ASN A 74 -6.66 23.11 27.57
N PHE A 75 -6.18 23.16 28.81
CA PHE A 75 -5.17 22.25 29.33
C PHE A 75 -5.89 20.97 29.79
N THR A 76 -5.62 19.82 29.15
CA THR A 76 -6.47 18.62 29.27
C THR A 76 -5.83 17.46 30.04
N ALA A 77 -4.62 17.60 30.60
CA ALA A 77 -3.94 16.45 31.21
C ALA A 77 -2.83 16.74 32.25
N GLU A 78 -2.63 17.96 32.76
CA GLU A 78 -1.45 18.24 33.59
C GLU A 78 -1.85 18.95 34.89
N ASN A 79 -1.66 18.27 36.02
CA ASN A 79 -1.59 18.90 37.34
C ASN A 79 -0.15 18.75 37.83
N ALA A 80 0.56 19.87 37.99
CA ALA A 80 1.95 19.79 38.40
C ALA A 80 2.11 19.44 39.89
N ARG A 81 1.17 19.84 40.77
CA ARG A 81 1.17 19.56 42.23
C ARG A 81 -0.23 19.57 42.85
N ASN A 82 -0.39 18.97 44.04
CA ASN A 82 -1.59 18.95 44.90
C ASN A 82 -2.87 18.25 44.41
N SER A 83 -2.84 17.60 43.24
CA SER A 83 -3.98 16.83 42.69
C SER A 83 -5.27 17.65 42.51
N ASP A 84 -5.15 18.96 42.25
CA ASP A 84 -6.29 19.84 42.02
C ASP A 84 -7.13 19.35 40.82
N PRO A 85 -8.45 19.51 40.80
CA PRO A 85 -9.25 19.14 39.64
C PRO A 85 -8.84 19.95 38.40
N ILE A 86 -8.81 19.31 37.23
CA ILE A 86 -8.61 20.00 35.94
C ILE A 86 -9.70 21.07 35.78
N GLY A 87 -9.30 22.30 35.46
CA GLY A 87 -10.22 23.45 35.34
C GLY A 87 -9.81 24.43 34.24
N THR A 88 -10.27 25.67 34.38
CA THR A 88 -9.89 26.77 33.48
C THR A 88 -8.47 27.28 33.75
N HIS A 89 -7.91 28.05 32.82
CA HIS A 89 -6.54 28.57 32.88
C HIS A 89 -6.52 30.10 32.90
N LEU A 90 -5.37 30.71 33.24
CA LEU A 90 -5.19 32.15 33.06
C LEU A 90 -5.00 32.45 31.57
N ARG A 91 -5.90 33.27 31.00
CA ARG A 91 -5.82 33.71 29.61
C ARG A 91 -5.54 35.20 29.52
N TYR A 92 -4.37 35.56 29.01
CA TYR A 92 -4.00 36.96 28.79
C TYR A 92 -4.16 37.32 27.32
N ASN A 93 -5.16 38.14 27.02
CA ASN A 93 -5.54 38.52 25.66
C ASN A 93 -4.78 39.76 25.19
N TYR A 94 -4.47 39.81 23.90
CA TYR A 94 -3.71 40.87 23.21
C TYR A 94 -2.43 41.26 23.97
N PRO A 95 -1.52 40.28 24.19
CA PRO A 95 -0.50 40.42 25.21
C PRO A 95 0.70 41.27 24.78
N THR A 96 0.88 41.56 23.48
CA THR A 96 2.06 42.24 22.90
C THR A 96 2.27 43.69 23.36
N PHE A 97 1.30 44.28 24.06
CA PHE A 97 1.39 45.64 24.57
C PHE A 97 1.21 45.74 26.10
N GLY A 98 1.26 44.60 26.79
CA GLY A 98 1.13 44.52 28.25
C GLY A 98 2.17 43.56 28.85
N ASN A 99 2.01 43.27 30.14
CA ASN A 99 2.84 42.32 30.85
C ASN A 99 2.08 41.74 32.05
N LEU A 100 2.52 40.55 32.48
CA LEU A 100 2.17 39.98 33.77
C LEU A 100 3.39 40.04 34.68
N GLN A 101 3.21 40.59 35.88
CA GLN A 101 4.23 40.67 36.90
C GLN A 101 3.86 39.79 38.09
N PHE A 102 4.71 38.83 38.41
CA PHE A 102 4.59 37.95 39.56
C PHE A 102 5.44 38.51 40.70
N ASN A 103 4.82 38.94 41.79
CA ASN A 103 5.49 39.32 43.03
C ASN A 103 5.61 38.09 43.92
N ILE A 104 6.81 37.54 44.01
CA ILE A 104 7.06 36.21 44.60
C ILE A 104 8.27 36.28 45.55
N PRO A 105 8.13 36.93 46.71
CA PRO A 105 9.23 37.05 47.67
C PRO A 105 9.68 35.68 48.19
N THR A 106 10.97 35.54 48.43
CA THR A 106 11.63 34.27 48.78
C THR A 106 12.28 34.33 50.16
N THR A 107 11.88 35.27 51.01
CA THR A 107 12.39 35.44 52.39
C THR A 107 12.35 34.13 53.18
N GLY A 108 13.51 33.69 53.66
CA GLY A 108 13.67 32.42 54.37
C GLY A 108 13.78 31.20 53.46
N TYR A 109 14.00 31.35 52.15
CA TYR A 109 14.20 30.24 51.20
C TYR A 109 15.33 30.51 50.17
N ASN A 110 16.02 29.46 49.75
CA ASN A 110 17.10 29.39 48.76
C ASN A 110 16.72 28.43 47.61
N ASN A 111 17.57 28.31 46.58
CA ASN A 111 17.39 27.34 45.47
C ASN A 111 16.03 27.45 44.76
N VAL A 112 15.70 28.66 44.31
CA VAL A 112 14.38 28.99 43.77
C VAL A 112 14.21 28.45 42.35
N ILE A 113 13.22 27.59 42.14
CA ILE A 113 12.84 27.03 40.85
C ILE A 113 11.38 27.39 40.56
N VAL A 114 11.13 27.96 39.39
CA VAL A 114 9.78 28.31 38.93
C VAL A 114 9.36 27.39 37.79
N LYS A 115 8.15 26.84 37.85
CA LYS A 115 7.59 26.01 36.79
C LYS A 115 6.19 26.49 36.43
N PHE A 116 5.84 26.38 35.16
CA PHE A 116 4.49 26.67 34.65
C PHE A 116 4.32 26.02 33.29
N ILE A 117 3.08 25.77 32.89
CA ILE A 117 2.76 25.25 31.57
C ILE A 117 2.18 26.40 30.74
N THR A 118 2.61 26.51 29.49
CA THR A 118 2.15 27.59 28.62
C THR A 118 1.86 27.13 27.20
N ARG A 119 0.96 27.86 26.55
CA ARG A 119 0.64 27.77 25.12
C ARG A 119 0.13 29.11 24.62
N ARG A 120 -0.02 29.22 23.30
CA ARG A 120 -0.69 30.36 22.65
C ARG A 120 -1.85 29.88 21.79
N SER A 121 -2.69 30.83 21.39
CA SER A 121 -3.58 30.66 20.24
C SER A 121 -2.82 30.87 18.94
N GLY A 122 -3.40 30.45 17.80
CA GLY A 122 -2.76 30.58 16.48
C GLY A 122 -2.33 32.00 16.13
N SER A 123 -3.10 33.00 16.57
CA SER A 123 -2.77 34.41 16.37
C SER A 123 -2.11 35.09 17.59
N GLY A 124 -1.88 34.37 18.68
CA GLY A 124 -1.24 34.89 19.90
C GLY A 124 0.26 35.10 19.75
N ALA A 125 0.86 35.86 20.67
CA ALA A 125 2.29 36.14 20.71
C ALA A 125 3.12 34.85 20.77
N GLY A 126 4.09 34.71 19.86
CA GLY A 126 4.98 33.56 19.74
C GLY A 126 6.24 33.67 20.60
N THR A 127 6.42 34.77 21.33
CA THR A 127 7.60 34.98 22.18
C THR A 127 7.20 35.56 23.53
N GLN A 128 7.62 34.91 24.61
CA GLN A 128 7.53 35.35 25.99
C GLN A 128 8.94 35.66 26.51
N THR A 129 9.23 36.91 26.85
CA THR A 129 10.49 37.32 27.46
C THR A 129 10.32 37.42 28.97
N TRP A 130 10.93 36.48 29.69
CA TRP A 130 10.89 36.42 31.14
C TRP A 130 12.09 37.16 31.73
N SER A 131 11.78 38.15 32.56
CA SER A 131 12.75 38.96 33.28
C SER A 131 12.51 38.86 34.79
N TYR A 132 13.55 39.06 35.58
CA TYR A 132 13.50 39.01 37.04
C TYR A 132 14.03 40.30 37.66
N SER A 133 13.62 40.58 38.88
CA SER A 133 14.09 41.72 39.67
C SER A 133 14.39 41.26 41.09
N THR A 134 15.59 41.57 41.57
CA THR A 134 16.03 41.28 42.96
C THR A 134 15.83 42.47 43.91
N ASN A 135 15.52 43.66 43.39
CA ASN A 135 15.28 44.86 44.19
C ASN A 135 13.83 45.39 44.07
N GLY A 136 12.95 44.57 43.51
CA GLY A 136 11.54 44.88 43.26
C GLY A 136 11.23 45.95 42.20
N THR A 137 12.22 46.57 41.57
CA THR A 137 12.04 47.72 40.65
C THR A 137 12.81 47.61 39.33
N THR A 138 14.00 47.03 39.32
CA THR A 138 14.87 46.92 38.15
C THR A 138 14.86 45.51 37.60
N TYR A 139 14.43 45.34 36.35
CA TYR A 139 14.29 44.04 35.70
C TYR A 139 15.47 43.70 34.79
N GLN A 140 15.95 42.46 34.89
CA GLN A 140 16.97 41.86 34.04
C GLN A 140 16.36 40.66 33.30
N THR A 141 16.61 40.57 31.99
CA THR A 141 16.13 39.44 31.19
C THR A 141 16.82 38.14 31.60
N PHE A 142 16.04 37.08 31.81
CA PHE A 142 16.53 35.76 32.18
C PHE A 142 16.47 34.79 31.01
N GLN A 143 15.28 34.60 30.45
CA GLN A 143 15.04 33.59 29.41
C GLN A 143 13.90 34.01 28.50
N THR A 144 13.99 33.59 27.23
CA THR A 144 12.88 33.67 26.28
C THR A 144 12.24 32.29 26.09
N VAL A 145 10.92 32.24 26.11
CA VAL A 145 10.11 31.02 25.92
C VAL A 145 9.27 31.20 24.66
N SER A 146 9.23 30.16 23.81
CA SER A 146 8.42 30.15 22.59
C SER A 146 7.17 29.27 22.81
N PRO A 147 6.04 29.84 23.25
CA PRO A 147 4.83 29.06 23.52
C PRO A 147 4.28 28.41 22.24
N PRO A 148 3.91 27.12 22.27
CA PRO A 148 3.37 26.42 21.10
C PRO A 148 1.93 26.85 20.78
N ASP A 149 1.59 26.89 19.49
CA ASP A 149 0.21 26.86 18.99
C ASP A 149 -0.23 25.40 18.84
N GLY A 150 -0.42 24.72 19.97
CA GLY A 150 -0.60 23.27 19.98
C GLY A 150 -0.70 22.74 21.41
N ALA A 151 -0.24 21.51 21.63
CA ALA A 151 -0.19 20.92 22.97
C ALA A 151 0.58 21.85 23.94
N PRO A 152 0.06 22.11 25.15
CA PRO A 152 0.79 22.86 26.16
C PRO A 152 2.15 22.25 26.48
N THR A 153 3.12 23.07 26.86
CA THR A 153 4.46 22.60 27.24
C THR A 153 4.87 23.12 28.61
N LEU A 154 5.41 22.24 29.46
CA LEU A 154 6.03 22.59 30.73
C LEU A 154 7.30 23.43 30.52
N THR A 155 7.39 24.55 31.22
CA THR A 155 8.56 25.42 31.26
C THR A 155 9.12 25.44 32.68
N THR A 156 10.45 25.38 32.81
CA THR A 156 11.17 25.50 34.07
C THR A 156 12.16 26.66 33.98
N LEU A 157 12.11 27.58 34.94
CA LEU A 157 13.07 28.67 35.13
C LEU A 157 13.82 28.42 36.45
N ASP A 158 15.11 28.13 36.36
CA ASP A 158 15.95 27.82 37.53
C ASP A 158 16.76 29.04 37.96
N PHE A 159 16.39 29.62 39.11
CA PHE A 159 17.05 30.78 39.70
C PHE A 159 17.99 30.40 40.85
N SER A 160 18.24 29.11 41.09
CA SER A 160 19.08 28.64 42.21
C SER A 160 20.47 29.27 42.23
N ALA A 161 21.06 29.48 41.05
CA ALA A 161 22.38 30.09 40.90
C ALA A 161 22.38 31.64 40.85
N ILE A 162 21.21 32.30 40.90
CA ILE A 162 21.13 33.74 40.70
C ILE A 162 21.29 34.50 42.03
N ALA A 163 22.41 35.23 42.12
CA ALA A 163 22.73 36.04 43.29
C ALA A 163 21.62 37.08 43.57
N GLY A 164 21.23 37.16 44.84
CA GLY A 164 20.17 38.06 45.29
C GLY A 164 18.74 37.55 45.04
N VAL A 165 18.52 36.34 44.50
CA VAL A 165 17.18 35.72 44.44
C VAL A 165 16.85 34.98 45.74
N SER A 166 17.84 34.38 46.39
CA SER A 166 17.68 33.68 47.65
C SER A 166 17.41 34.64 48.82
N ASN A 167 16.55 34.25 49.75
CA ASN A 167 16.14 35.00 50.94
C ASN A 167 15.76 36.46 50.65
N ASN A 168 14.92 36.68 49.62
CA ASN A 168 14.67 38.02 49.10
C ASN A 168 13.20 38.45 49.20
N PRO A 169 12.87 39.46 50.03
CA PRO A 169 11.49 39.99 50.13
C PRO A 169 11.02 40.77 48.90
N ASN A 170 11.90 41.06 47.94
CA ASN A 170 11.63 41.90 46.78
C ASN A 170 11.73 41.14 45.45
N PHE A 171 11.82 39.81 45.47
CA PHE A 171 11.95 39.02 44.24
C PHE A 171 10.66 39.08 43.41
N LYS A 172 10.82 39.41 42.12
CA LYS A 172 9.71 39.50 41.17
C LYS A 172 10.11 38.90 39.82
N LEU A 173 9.13 38.34 39.13
CA LEU A 173 9.21 38.01 37.70
C LEU A 173 8.28 38.87 36.88
N LYS A 174 8.65 39.12 35.64
CA LYS A 174 7.82 39.82 34.65
C LYS A 174 7.93 39.11 33.32
N VAL A 175 6.79 38.83 32.69
CA VAL A 175 6.72 38.33 31.32
C VAL A 175 6.19 39.42 30.38
N GLU A 176 6.97 39.68 29.35
CA GLU A 176 6.65 40.60 28.25
C GLU A 176 6.52 39.81 26.95
N PHE A 177 5.66 40.26 26.05
CA PHE A 177 5.25 39.47 24.89
C PHE A 177 5.60 40.16 23.58
N ALA A 178 6.08 39.38 22.61
CA ALA A 178 6.31 39.84 21.25
C ALA A 178 5.73 38.84 20.25
N ALA A 179 5.35 39.32 19.06
CA ALA A 179 4.71 38.48 18.04
C ALA A 179 5.58 37.26 17.70
N GLY A 180 6.89 37.41 17.54
CA GLY A 180 7.79 36.29 17.26
C GLY A 180 7.34 35.47 16.04
N SER A 181 7.30 34.14 16.17
CA SER A 181 6.71 33.20 15.20
C SER A 181 5.17 33.11 15.24
N GLY A 182 4.53 33.92 16.09
CA GLY A 182 3.07 34.04 16.23
C GLY A 182 2.56 35.40 15.76
N GLY A 183 1.36 35.79 16.22
CA GLY A 183 0.71 37.04 15.85
C GLY A 183 0.71 38.09 16.96
N ALA A 184 0.29 39.32 16.62
CA ALA A 184 0.11 40.42 17.57
C ALA A 184 -1.31 40.50 18.16
N VAL A 185 -2.22 39.61 17.72
CA VAL A 185 -3.66 39.67 18.02
C VAL A 185 -4.16 38.28 18.41
N GLY A 186 -4.24 37.97 19.70
CA GLY A 186 -4.57 36.62 20.19
C GLY A 186 -4.30 36.51 21.69
N ASN A 187 -4.08 35.31 22.22
CA ASN A 187 -3.77 35.14 23.65
C ASN A 187 -2.58 34.23 23.93
N ASN A 188 -1.97 34.46 25.08
CA ASN A 188 -1.07 33.53 25.75
C ASN A 188 -1.78 33.00 27.00
N ARG A 189 -1.58 31.72 27.28
CA ARG A 189 -2.26 31.02 28.37
C ARG A 189 -1.24 30.41 29.31
N PHE A 190 -1.55 30.44 30.60
CA PHE A 190 -0.71 29.90 31.67
C PHE A 190 -1.54 29.00 32.55
N ASP A 191 -0.93 27.89 32.95
CA ASP A 191 -1.50 26.97 33.92
C ASP A 191 -0.42 26.45 34.89
N ASN A 192 -0.83 26.05 36.10
CA ASN A 192 0.01 25.42 37.13
C ASN A 192 1.34 26.15 37.42
N PHE A 193 1.28 27.44 37.79
CA PHE A 193 2.48 28.21 38.14
C PHE A 193 2.94 27.89 39.57
N THR A 194 4.11 27.26 39.72
CA THR A 194 4.70 26.88 41.01
C THR A 194 6.03 27.56 41.25
N VAL A 195 6.29 27.96 42.50
CA VAL A 195 7.62 28.38 42.98
C VAL A 195 8.06 27.41 44.08
N ASP A 196 9.07 26.62 43.77
CA ASP A 196 9.70 25.67 44.69
C ASP A 196 11.03 26.24 45.19
N ALA A 197 11.27 26.15 46.51
CA ALA A 197 12.51 26.61 47.12
C ALA A 197 12.80 25.83 48.40
N THR A 198 14.06 25.77 48.83
CA THR A 198 14.49 25.10 50.07
C THR A 198 14.62 26.12 51.21
N PRO A 199 14.16 25.85 52.45
CA PRO A 199 14.30 26.80 53.56
C PRO A 199 15.75 27.26 53.78
N ALA A 200 15.97 28.57 53.96
CA ALA A 200 17.27 29.19 54.20
C ALA A 200 17.54 29.27 55.70
N GLY A 201 18.52 28.50 56.22
CA GLY A 201 18.96 28.61 57.62
C GLY A 201 19.43 27.36 58.35
N GLY A 202 19.75 26.25 57.68
CA GLY A 202 20.55 25.19 58.30
C GLY A 202 22.04 25.49 58.17
N VAL A 203 22.86 25.14 59.17
CA VAL A 203 24.24 24.74 58.87
C VAL A 203 24.09 23.59 57.88
N ASP A 204 24.68 23.72 56.70
CA ASP A 204 24.73 22.59 55.79
C ASP A 204 25.52 21.49 56.50
N THR A 205 24.84 20.42 56.87
CA THR A 205 25.42 19.25 57.52
C THR A 205 25.42 18.05 56.57
N THR A 206 25.10 18.27 55.29
CA THR A 206 24.89 17.21 54.31
C THR A 206 26.04 17.18 53.32
N PRO A 207 26.79 16.08 53.22
CA PRO A 207 27.81 15.93 52.18
C PRO A 207 27.23 16.11 50.77
N PRO A 208 28.06 16.55 49.79
CA PRO A 208 27.69 16.55 48.39
C PRO A 208 27.12 15.20 47.94
N SER A 209 25.97 15.22 47.28
CA SER A 209 25.45 14.06 46.57
C SER A 209 26.24 13.82 45.29
N VAL A 210 26.53 12.53 45.03
CA VAL A 210 27.34 12.10 43.90
C VAL A 210 26.47 11.38 42.88
N ALA A 211 26.43 11.88 41.65
CA ALA A 211 25.74 11.27 40.53
C ALA A 211 26.74 10.75 39.49
N TYR A 212 26.43 9.60 38.89
CA TYR A 212 27.28 8.94 37.89
C TYR A 212 26.60 8.92 36.53
N LEU A 213 27.37 9.14 35.47
CA LEU A 213 26.99 8.84 34.09
C LEU A 213 28.09 7.98 33.46
N PRO A 214 27.81 6.78 32.93
CA PRO A 214 26.54 6.08 33.00
C PRO A 214 26.09 5.78 34.43
N ALA A 215 24.77 5.82 34.65
CA ALA A 215 24.18 5.47 35.94
C ALA A 215 24.44 3.99 36.28
N ASN A 216 24.35 3.65 37.57
CA ASN A 216 24.59 2.29 38.03
C ASN A 216 23.61 1.29 37.37
N ASN A 217 24.13 0.15 36.93
CA ASN A 217 23.44 -0.92 36.20
C ASN A 217 22.98 -0.59 34.77
N VAL A 218 23.40 0.54 34.18
CA VAL A 218 23.24 0.73 32.73
C VAL A 218 23.97 -0.38 31.99
N ASN A 219 23.31 -1.08 31.08
CA ASN A 219 23.86 -2.26 30.38
C ASN A 219 24.12 -2.06 28.89
N ASN A 220 23.92 -0.84 28.38
CA ASN A 220 24.03 -0.47 26.97
C ASN A 220 24.74 0.89 26.79
N ALA A 221 25.71 1.21 27.65
CA ALA A 221 26.45 2.47 27.56
C ALA A 221 27.23 2.56 26.24
N SER A 222 27.37 3.76 25.66
CA SER A 222 28.19 3.93 24.47
C SER A 222 29.65 3.55 24.74
N THR A 223 30.30 2.86 23.80
CA THR A 223 31.74 2.58 23.86
C THR A 223 32.59 3.85 23.75
N THR A 224 32.00 4.95 23.28
CA THR A 224 32.62 6.28 23.16
C THR A 224 32.23 7.23 24.28
N VAL A 225 31.48 6.78 25.30
CA VAL A 225 31.12 7.64 26.44
C VAL A 225 32.38 8.01 27.23
N ASN A 226 32.53 9.28 27.57
CA ASN A 226 33.43 9.71 28.63
C ASN A 226 32.62 9.73 29.94
N PRO A 227 32.82 8.77 30.87
CA PRO A 227 32.02 8.72 32.07
C PRO A 227 32.20 9.99 32.93
N THR A 228 31.19 10.38 33.68
CA THR A 228 31.25 11.55 34.56
C THR A 228 30.80 11.22 35.98
N ILE A 229 31.41 11.93 36.93
CA ILE A 229 30.98 12.01 38.33
C ILE A 229 30.59 13.47 38.58
N THR A 230 29.32 13.72 38.87
CA THR A 230 28.77 15.07 39.05
C THR A 230 28.34 15.26 40.49
N PHE A 231 28.58 16.46 41.02
CA PHE A 231 28.16 16.88 42.35
C PHE A 231 27.01 17.88 42.24
N ASN A 232 26.04 17.82 43.17
CA ASN A 232 24.91 18.77 43.20
C ASN A 232 25.31 20.19 43.61
N GLU A 233 26.55 20.41 44.04
CA GLU A 233 27.04 21.67 44.56
C GLU A 233 28.55 21.82 44.36
N ASN A 234 29.09 22.98 44.75
CA ASN A 234 30.52 23.28 44.62
C ASN A 234 31.33 22.43 45.58
N VAL A 235 32.34 21.76 45.05
CA VAL A 235 33.19 20.84 45.80
C VAL A 235 34.66 21.24 45.80
N ARG A 236 35.37 20.86 46.86
CA ARG A 236 36.81 21.05 47.06
C ARG A 236 37.43 19.78 47.64
N LEU A 237 38.76 19.76 47.73
CA LEU A 237 39.47 18.71 48.46
C LEU A 237 39.29 18.92 49.97
N ILE A 238 39.36 17.84 50.76
CA ILE A 238 39.21 17.86 52.22
C ILE A 238 40.25 18.74 52.96
N ASP A 239 41.30 19.17 52.28
CA ASP A 239 42.30 20.11 52.78
C ASP A 239 41.98 21.58 52.43
N ASN A 240 40.74 21.84 52.00
CA ASN A 240 40.22 23.11 51.51
C ASN A 240 40.80 23.59 50.16
N SER A 241 41.68 22.84 49.50
CA SER A 241 42.22 23.23 48.20
C SER A 241 41.25 22.93 47.05
N ALA A 242 41.35 23.70 45.96
CA ALA A 242 40.44 23.54 44.82
C ALA A 242 40.69 22.22 44.07
N ILE A 243 39.62 21.57 43.62
CA ILE A 243 39.71 20.50 42.63
C ILE A 243 40.00 21.14 41.27
N THR A 244 41.02 20.62 40.59
CA THR A 244 41.46 21.05 39.27
C THR A 244 41.61 19.81 38.38
N SER A 245 41.65 19.99 37.06
CA SER A 245 41.95 18.89 36.14
C SER A 245 43.29 18.19 36.44
N ALA A 246 44.23 18.87 37.11
CA ALA A 246 45.53 18.30 37.47
C ALA A 246 45.47 17.33 38.68
N ASN A 247 44.52 17.51 39.61
CA ASN A 247 44.39 16.68 40.81
C ASN A 247 43.13 15.80 40.83
N ALA A 248 42.16 16.02 39.93
CA ALA A 248 40.91 15.25 39.91
C ALA A 248 41.12 13.74 39.64
N GLN A 249 42.18 13.36 38.93
CA GLN A 249 42.46 11.95 38.60
C GLN A 249 42.71 11.11 39.85
N SER A 250 43.35 11.66 40.90
CA SER A 250 43.62 10.90 42.13
C SER A 250 42.36 10.57 42.95
N LEU A 251 41.26 11.28 42.67
CA LEU A 251 39.98 11.16 43.39
C LEU A 251 39.12 9.98 42.89
N VAL A 252 39.41 9.47 41.70
CA VAL A 252 38.54 8.54 40.98
C VAL A 252 39.23 7.18 40.78
N GLU A 253 38.44 6.11 40.74
CA GLU A 253 38.86 4.80 40.26
C GLU A 253 38.01 4.40 39.05
N LEU A 254 38.66 3.94 37.98
CA LEU A 254 38.02 3.24 36.87
C LEU A 254 38.65 1.85 36.78
N LYS A 255 37.85 0.80 36.93
CA LYS A 255 38.28 -0.59 36.96
C LYS A 255 37.40 -1.46 36.08
N LEU A 256 37.92 -2.60 35.64
CA LEU A 256 37.14 -3.60 34.90
C LEU A 256 36.21 -4.38 35.84
N ASN A 257 34.98 -4.63 35.39
CA ASN A 257 33.96 -5.48 36.02
C ASN A 257 33.42 -5.02 37.38
N ASN A 258 34.28 -4.76 38.37
CA ASN A 258 33.90 -4.46 39.76
C ASN A 258 35.06 -3.78 40.52
N ALA A 259 34.85 -3.52 41.82
CA ALA A 259 35.80 -2.80 42.69
C ALA A 259 37.19 -3.47 42.86
N ILE A 260 37.30 -4.78 42.63
CA ILE A 260 38.57 -5.54 42.74
C ILE A 260 39.21 -5.81 41.38
N GLY A 261 38.62 -5.33 40.28
CA GLY A 261 39.14 -5.55 38.94
C GLY A 261 40.37 -4.73 38.60
N ALA A 262 40.98 -5.06 37.45
CA ALA A 262 42.15 -4.36 36.95
C ALA A 262 41.84 -2.87 36.66
N VAL A 263 42.80 -2.00 36.95
CA VAL A 263 42.68 -0.55 36.72
C VAL A 263 42.67 -0.28 35.21
N VAL A 264 41.71 0.52 34.76
CA VAL A 264 41.65 1.04 33.40
C VAL A 264 42.38 2.38 33.38
N PRO A 265 43.37 2.63 32.53
CA PRO A 265 44.05 3.91 32.51
C PRO A 265 43.17 5.01 31.88
N PHE A 266 43.06 6.16 32.54
CA PHE A 266 42.27 7.33 32.12
C PHE A 266 42.97 8.63 32.50
N THR A 267 42.54 9.74 31.92
CA THR A 267 42.81 11.11 32.41
C THR A 267 41.50 11.76 32.85
N THR A 268 41.54 12.91 33.50
CA THR A 268 40.32 13.62 33.92
C THR A 268 40.35 15.09 33.56
N THR A 269 39.16 15.67 33.42
CA THR A 269 38.95 17.12 33.44
C THR A 269 37.93 17.46 34.51
N PHE A 270 38.06 18.63 35.14
CA PHE A 270 37.09 19.13 36.11
C PHE A 270 36.51 20.48 35.65
N ALA A 271 35.20 20.54 35.47
CA ALA A 271 34.46 21.76 35.15
C ALA A 271 33.00 21.61 35.60
N ASN A 272 32.35 22.72 35.99
CA ASN A 272 30.93 22.74 36.35
C ASN A 272 30.53 21.66 37.38
N ASN A 273 31.34 21.48 38.44
CA ASN A 273 31.14 20.46 39.47
C ASN A 273 31.04 19.02 38.93
N ALA A 274 31.72 18.74 37.82
CA ALA A 274 31.78 17.41 37.23
C ALA A 274 33.24 17.01 36.95
N ILE A 275 33.62 15.82 37.43
CA ILE A 275 34.82 15.13 36.99
C ILE A 275 34.43 14.32 35.75
N THR A 276 35.00 14.66 34.59
CA THR A 276 34.89 13.85 33.37
C THR A 276 36.09 12.92 33.29
N ILE A 277 35.83 11.63 33.12
CA ILE A 277 36.81 10.56 32.98
C ILE A 277 37.00 10.32 31.49
N ILE A 278 38.24 10.44 31.02
CA ILE A 278 38.63 10.26 29.63
C ILE A 278 39.56 9.03 29.57
N PRO A 279 39.02 7.84 29.28
CA PRO A 279 39.82 6.63 29.10
C PRO A 279 40.94 6.82 28.07
N THR A 280 42.12 6.29 28.35
CA THR A 280 43.28 6.40 27.43
C THR A 280 43.14 5.56 26.17
N ALA A 281 42.31 4.51 26.23
CA ALA A 281 41.82 3.74 25.10
C ALA A 281 40.29 3.69 25.17
N GLY A 282 39.62 3.60 24.02
CA GLY A 282 38.16 3.49 23.95
C GLY A 282 37.64 2.32 24.79
N LEU A 283 36.41 2.45 25.30
CA LEU A 283 35.82 1.38 26.09
C LEU A 283 35.50 0.18 25.19
N VAL A 284 35.71 -1.03 25.73
CA VAL A 284 35.52 -2.29 25.01
C VAL A 284 34.03 -2.61 24.94
N PRO A 285 33.48 -3.11 23.81
CA PRO A 285 32.09 -3.56 23.72
C PRO A 285 31.76 -4.70 24.70
N ASN A 286 30.53 -4.74 25.22
CA ASN A 286 30.05 -5.76 26.17
C ASN A 286 30.93 -5.91 27.43
N GLN A 287 31.62 -4.85 27.85
CA GLN A 287 32.52 -4.85 29.00
C GLN A 287 31.90 -4.06 30.15
N ALA A 288 31.83 -4.68 31.33
CA ALA A 288 31.45 -4.00 32.55
C ALA A 288 32.60 -3.14 33.08
N TYR A 289 32.30 -1.92 33.51
CA TYR A 289 33.22 -0.96 34.10
C TYR A 289 32.70 -0.53 35.46
N TYR A 290 33.60 -0.48 36.43
CA TYR A 290 33.38 0.05 37.77
C TYR A 290 34.02 1.43 37.84
N LEU A 291 33.19 2.46 38.02
CA LEU A 291 33.59 3.84 38.22
C LEU A 291 33.26 4.26 39.65
N ALA A 292 34.23 4.75 40.41
CA ALA A 292 34.01 5.14 41.80
C ALA A 292 34.72 6.44 42.16
N LEU A 293 34.07 7.22 43.02
CA LEU A 293 34.71 8.28 43.78
C LEU A 293 35.27 7.68 45.06
N LYS A 294 36.57 7.90 45.33
CA LYS A 294 37.20 7.44 46.56
C LYS A 294 36.64 8.20 47.77
N PRO A 295 36.33 7.53 48.89
CA PRO A 295 35.78 8.18 50.08
C PRO A 295 36.80 9.12 50.73
N ASN A 296 36.30 10.14 51.45
CA ASN A 296 37.06 11.08 52.28
C ASN A 296 38.07 11.95 51.51
N LEU A 297 37.84 12.23 50.23
CA LEU A 297 38.72 13.11 49.44
C LEU A 297 38.05 14.38 48.93
N VAL A 298 36.71 14.42 48.91
CA VAL A 298 35.92 15.52 48.36
C VAL A 298 34.91 15.98 49.41
N GLU A 299 34.79 17.29 49.59
CA GLU A 299 33.85 17.95 50.50
C GLU A 299 33.19 19.15 49.81
N ASP A 300 32.08 19.64 50.36
CA ASP A 300 31.49 20.93 49.97
C ASP A 300 32.25 22.12 50.59
N THR A 301 31.73 23.34 50.41
CA THR A 301 32.31 24.54 51.02
C THR A 301 32.02 24.70 52.52
N SER A 302 31.18 23.83 53.07
CA SER A 302 30.66 23.82 54.45
C SER A 302 31.32 22.71 55.31
N ASP A 303 32.40 22.09 54.82
CA ASP A 303 33.18 21.02 55.47
C ASP A 303 32.43 19.67 55.62
N ASN A 304 31.41 19.40 54.80
CA ASN A 304 30.78 18.07 54.77
C ASN A 304 31.46 17.17 53.72
N ALA A 305 32.26 16.23 54.17
CA ALA A 305 32.97 15.29 53.29
C ALA A 305 32.08 14.14 52.79
N VAL A 306 32.28 13.72 51.54
CA VAL A 306 31.74 12.47 51.01
C VAL A 306 32.51 11.30 51.63
N THR A 307 32.04 10.83 52.78
CA THR A 307 32.74 9.80 53.59
C THR A 307 32.45 8.37 53.14
N ALA A 308 31.32 8.13 52.49
CA ALA A 308 30.96 6.82 51.94
C ALA A 308 31.60 6.60 50.58
N ALA A 309 32.06 5.36 50.31
CA ALA A 309 32.45 4.98 48.96
C ALA A 309 31.20 4.99 48.07
N THR A 310 31.24 5.75 46.99
CA THR A 310 30.17 5.78 45.99
C THR A 310 30.70 5.23 44.68
N SER A 311 29.86 4.57 43.90
CA SER A 311 30.27 3.97 42.63
C SER A 311 29.10 3.71 41.69
N SER A 312 29.42 3.56 40.41
CA SER A 312 28.55 3.04 39.37
C SER A 312 29.25 1.89 38.66
N THR A 313 28.53 0.78 38.50
CA THR A 313 28.90 -0.28 37.55
C THR A 313 28.03 -0.15 36.32
N PHE A 314 28.62 -0.08 35.13
CA PHE A 314 27.88 -0.05 33.88
C PHE A 314 28.53 -0.96 32.84
N THR A 315 27.74 -1.52 31.93
CA THR A 315 28.22 -2.33 30.80
C THR A 315 28.03 -1.54 29.52
N THR A 316 29.07 -1.51 28.69
CA THR A 316 28.99 -0.94 27.34
C THR A 316 28.13 -1.81 26.42
N ALA A 317 27.48 -1.19 25.43
CA ALA A 317 26.75 -1.90 24.40
C ALA A 317 27.65 -2.95 23.72
N GLY A 318 27.11 -4.15 23.49
CA GLY A 318 27.79 -5.20 22.74
C GLY A 318 27.87 -4.91 21.25
N THR A 319 28.62 -5.74 20.52
CA THR A 319 28.65 -5.71 19.06
C THR A 319 27.24 -5.99 18.53
N SER A 320 26.78 -5.17 17.58
CA SER A 320 25.57 -5.47 16.83
C SER A 320 25.82 -5.31 15.34
N ILE A 321 25.06 -6.06 14.55
CA ILE A 321 25.11 -6.02 13.09
C ILE A 321 23.71 -5.84 12.52
N ALA A 322 23.64 -5.19 11.36
CA ALA A 322 22.40 -5.01 10.61
C ALA A 322 22.68 -5.07 9.11
N LEU A 323 21.71 -5.54 8.35
CA LEU A 323 21.74 -5.42 6.88
C LEU A 323 21.69 -3.93 6.50
N GLU A 324 22.47 -3.52 5.48
CA GLU A 324 22.35 -2.15 4.95
C GLU A 324 21.00 -1.95 4.26
N LYS A 325 20.51 -2.98 3.56
CA LYS A 325 19.24 -3.01 2.86
C LYS A 325 18.61 -4.40 2.98
N ASN A 326 17.28 -4.44 3.05
CA ASN A 326 16.50 -5.68 3.10
C ASN A 326 15.93 -6.06 1.71
N LEU A 327 16.06 -5.16 0.73
CA LEU A 327 15.81 -5.42 -0.69
C LEU A 327 16.97 -4.84 -1.50
N ILE A 328 17.49 -5.62 -2.44
CA ILE A 328 18.55 -5.18 -3.35
C ILE A 328 18.19 -5.65 -4.77
N LYS A 329 18.32 -4.75 -5.74
CA LYS A 329 18.23 -5.05 -7.17
C LYS A 329 19.63 -5.06 -7.77
N VAL A 330 19.93 -6.04 -8.61
CA VAL A 330 21.16 -6.13 -9.40
C VAL A 330 20.81 -6.59 -10.81
N ASN A 331 21.47 -6.02 -11.82
CA ASN A 331 21.34 -6.54 -13.18
C ASN A 331 22.15 -7.83 -13.30
N GLU A 332 21.68 -8.77 -14.10
CA GLU A 332 22.36 -10.05 -14.31
C GLU A 332 23.80 -9.85 -14.86
N ASN A 333 23.97 -8.94 -15.82
CA ASN A 333 25.28 -8.56 -16.36
C ASN A 333 26.19 -7.71 -15.43
N ALA A 334 25.83 -7.51 -14.16
CA ALA A 334 26.65 -6.74 -13.21
C ALA A 334 27.96 -7.44 -12.84
N GLY A 335 28.04 -8.77 -13.02
CA GLY A 335 29.17 -9.63 -12.66
C GLY A 335 29.36 -9.85 -11.16
N THR A 336 29.12 -8.83 -10.32
CA THR A 336 29.12 -8.99 -8.86
C THR A 336 28.19 -8.01 -8.14
N LEU A 337 27.51 -8.52 -7.12
CA LEU A 337 26.76 -7.75 -6.13
C LEU A 337 27.60 -7.53 -4.87
N ALA A 338 27.78 -6.27 -4.48
CA ALA A 338 28.39 -5.89 -3.20
C ALA A 338 27.35 -5.87 -2.06
N PHE A 339 27.21 -6.98 -1.35
CA PHE A 339 26.30 -7.13 -0.22
C PHE A 339 26.90 -6.58 1.08
N LYS A 340 26.27 -5.57 1.70
CA LYS A 340 26.84 -4.86 2.85
C LYS A 340 26.11 -5.13 4.17
N ILE A 341 26.90 -5.31 5.21
CA ILE A 341 26.47 -5.49 6.61
C ILE A 341 27.12 -4.38 7.44
N ASN A 342 26.31 -3.61 8.15
CA ASN A 342 26.76 -2.58 9.06
C ASN A 342 27.11 -3.19 10.42
N VAL A 343 28.17 -2.69 11.05
CA VAL A 343 28.67 -3.18 12.34
C VAL A 343 28.78 -2.02 13.33
N ASN A 344 28.13 -2.15 14.47
CA ASN A 344 28.20 -1.19 15.57
C ASN A 344 28.97 -1.79 16.75
N ASN A 345 29.76 -0.96 17.43
CA ASN A 345 30.60 -1.36 18.57
C ASN A 345 31.47 -2.60 18.27
N PRO A 346 32.33 -2.60 17.24
CA PRO A 346 33.00 -3.81 16.81
C PRO A 346 33.93 -4.43 17.86
N SER A 347 33.65 -5.67 18.24
CA SER A 347 34.54 -6.58 18.98
C SER A 347 34.76 -7.87 18.20
N ASN A 348 35.61 -8.77 18.74
CA ASN A 348 35.70 -10.14 18.26
C ASN A 348 34.32 -10.81 18.36
N ALA A 349 33.70 -11.05 17.21
CA ALA A 349 32.40 -11.68 17.08
C ALA A 349 32.31 -12.39 15.72
N THR A 350 31.37 -13.31 15.57
CA THR A 350 31.12 -14.00 14.30
C THR A 350 29.64 -14.05 13.98
N VAL A 351 29.29 -14.03 12.70
CA VAL A 351 27.94 -14.30 12.20
C VAL A 351 28.04 -15.16 10.96
N ASN A 352 27.09 -16.08 10.76
CA ASN A 352 26.99 -16.82 9.52
C ASN A 352 26.14 -16.03 8.53
N LEU A 353 26.65 -15.82 7.31
CA LEU A 353 25.84 -15.45 6.17
C LEU A 353 25.49 -16.73 5.42
N VAL A 354 24.20 -16.96 5.24
CA VAL A 354 23.67 -18.16 4.57
C VAL A 354 22.74 -17.75 3.45
N VAL A 355 22.74 -18.53 2.37
CA VAL A 355 21.64 -18.50 1.40
C VAL A 355 20.50 -19.31 2.00
N LYS A 356 19.31 -18.72 2.09
CA LYS A 356 18.17 -19.40 2.70
C LYS A 356 17.56 -20.40 1.71
N PRO A 357 17.41 -21.69 2.06
CA PRO A 357 16.70 -22.66 1.23
C PRO A 357 15.20 -22.34 1.09
N VAL A 358 14.58 -22.83 0.01
CA VAL A 358 13.50 -22.13 -0.71
C VAL A 358 12.06 -22.43 -0.27
N SER A 359 11.29 -21.35 0.00
CA SER A 359 9.98 -21.06 -0.61
C SER A 359 9.89 -19.62 -1.14
N PHE A 360 11.05 -18.97 -1.31
CA PHE A 360 11.25 -17.59 -1.73
C PHE A 360 12.55 -17.49 -2.58
N ASN A 361 12.61 -18.21 -3.70
CA ASN A 361 13.73 -18.16 -4.65
C ASN A 361 13.23 -18.63 -6.02
N THR A 362 13.41 -17.83 -7.06
CA THR A 362 13.25 -18.25 -8.46
C THR A 362 14.60 -18.40 -9.14
N ALA A 363 15.61 -17.67 -8.67
CA ALA A 363 16.97 -17.77 -9.15
C ALA A 363 17.63 -19.11 -8.76
N SER A 364 18.41 -19.65 -9.67
CA SER A 364 19.11 -20.91 -9.63
C SER A 364 20.62 -20.71 -9.40
N SER A 365 21.37 -21.81 -9.36
CA SER A 365 22.84 -21.77 -9.35
C SER A 365 23.46 -21.34 -10.68
N SER A 366 22.64 -21.18 -11.73
CA SER A 366 23.03 -20.53 -12.98
C SER A 366 23.32 -19.06 -12.73
N ASP A 367 22.48 -18.34 -11.99
CA ASP A 367 22.43 -16.87 -12.01
C ASP A 367 23.30 -16.24 -10.91
N PHE A 368 23.62 -17.00 -9.86
CA PHE A 368 24.53 -16.53 -8.81
C PHE A 368 25.30 -17.68 -8.13
N THR A 369 26.42 -17.33 -7.51
CA THR A 369 27.19 -18.26 -6.67
C THR A 369 27.37 -17.69 -5.27
N LEU A 370 26.80 -18.35 -4.25
CA LEU A 370 27.06 -18.02 -2.84
C LEU A 370 27.05 -19.27 -1.98
N ALA A 371 28.15 -19.52 -1.29
CA ALA A 371 28.25 -20.56 -0.27
C ALA A 371 28.02 -19.96 1.12
N ASN A 372 27.56 -20.79 2.06
CA ASN A 372 27.51 -20.40 3.47
C ASN A 372 28.91 -19.99 3.93
N GLN A 373 29.00 -18.83 4.58
CA GLN A 373 30.26 -18.26 5.01
C GLN A 373 30.15 -17.75 6.45
N THR A 374 31.18 -17.99 7.25
CA THR A 374 31.32 -17.37 8.57
C THR A 374 32.07 -16.05 8.42
N ILE A 375 31.40 -14.97 8.80
CA ILE A 375 31.95 -13.62 8.80
C ILE A 375 32.56 -13.34 10.17
N ASN A 376 33.86 -13.08 10.20
CA ASN A 376 34.59 -12.71 11.42
C ASN A 376 34.64 -11.19 11.56
N ILE A 377 34.04 -10.66 12.62
CA ILE A 377 34.12 -9.26 13.01
C ILE A 377 35.33 -9.08 13.92
N THR A 378 36.18 -8.12 13.57
CA THR A 378 37.35 -7.74 14.35
C THR A 378 37.17 -6.36 14.95
N PRO A 379 37.90 -6.01 16.03
CA PRO A 379 37.99 -4.62 16.47
C PRO A 379 38.29 -3.70 15.28
N SER A 380 37.60 -2.56 15.19
CA SER A 380 37.60 -1.57 14.09
C SER A 380 36.79 -1.88 12.82
N THR A 381 36.19 -3.07 12.68
CA THR A 381 35.28 -3.36 11.55
C THR A 381 33.97 -2.55 11.68
N THR A 382 33.78 -1.50 10.90
CA THR A 382 32.51 -0.72 10.90
C THR A 382 31.49 -1.23 9.88
N SER A 383 31.93 -2.00 8.89
CA SER A 383 31.09 -2.65 7.89
C SER A 383 31.81 -3.85 7.27
N VAL A 384 31.05 -4.84 6.83
CA VAL A 384 31.54 -5.96 6.02
C VAL A 384 30.89 -5.88 4.64
N THR A 385 31.68 -6.07 3.59
CA THR A 385 31.17 -6.24 2.22
C THR A 385 31.46 -7.65 1.75
N VAL A 386 30.41 -8.34 1.31
CA VAL A 386 30.46 -9.67 0.74
C VAL A 386 30.16 -9.54 -0.75
N ASN A 387 31.12 -9.90 -1.59
CA ASN A 387 30.92 -9.88 -3.03
C ASN A 387 30.28 -11.19 -3.45
N ILE A 388 29.06 -11.11 -3.97
CA ILE A 388 28.30 -12.24 -4.49
C ILE A 388 28.46 -12.20 -6.02
N PRO A 389 29.15 -13.17 -6.64
CA PRO A 389 29.17 -13.31 -8.10
C PRO A 389 27.75 -13.46 -8.65
N ILE A 390 27.43 -12.64 -9.66
CA ILE A 390 26.23 -12.74 -10.48
C ILE A 390 26.69 -13.24 -11.85
N THR A 391 26.07 -14.28 -12.35
CA THR A 391 26.36 -14.86 -13.65
C THR A 391 25.40 -14.26 -14.68
N ASP A 392 25.94 -13.84 -15.81
CA ASP A 392 25.20 -13.43 -17.01
C ASP A 392 25.14 -14.65 -17.93
N ASP A 393 23.94 -15.20 -18.17
CA ASP A 393 23.78 -16.34 -19.06
C ASP A 393 23.03 -16.02 -20.37
N THR A 394 22.27 -16.97 -20.91
CA THR A 394 21.51 -16.79 -22.17
C THR A 394 20.11 -17.43 -22.09
N LEU A 395 19.70 -17.89 -20.91
CA LEU A 395 18.43 -18.57 -20.68
C LEU A 395 17.35 -17.50 -20.55
N GLU A 396 16.30 -17.60 -21.36
CA GLU A 396 15.17 -16.70 -21.20
C GLU A 396 14.38 -17.03 -19.94
N GLU A 397 14.53 -16.20 -18.90
CA GLU A 397 13.88 -16.36 -17.62
C GLU A 397 12.83 -15.27 -17.37
N GLN A 398 12.34 -15.17 -16.13
CA GLN A 398 11.39 -14.13 -15.76
C GLN A 398 12.11 -12.78 -15.66
N GLN A 399 11.45 -11.67 -16.02
CA GLN A 399 12.09 -10.34 -16.05
C GLN A 399 12.83 -9.96 -14.76
N ALA A 400 12.32 -10.41 -13.62
CA ALA A 400 13.07 -10.38 -12.38
C ALA A 400 12.98 -11.74 -11.70
N GLU A 401 14.13 -12.24 -11.30
CA GLU A 401 14.26 -13.38 -10.43
C GLU A 401 14.78 -12.94 -9.07
N TYR A 402 14.64 -13.79 -8.06
CA TYR A 402 15.11 -13.41 -6.72
C TYR A 402 15.58 -14.59 -5.92
N PHE A 403 16.48 -14.32 -4.97
CA PHE A 403 16.92 -15.23 -3.91
C PHE A 403 17.01 -14.50 -2.56
N VAL A 404 17.12 -15.25 -1.45
CA VAL A 404 17.23 -14.67 -0.10
C VAL A 404 18.56 -14.99 0.54
N VAL A 405 19.18 -13.96 1.11
CA VAL A 405 20.35 -14.08 1.97
C VAL A 405 19.96 -13.73 3.41
N GLY A 406 20.49 -14.50 4.37
CA GLY A 406 20.17 -14.31 5.78
C GLY A 406 21.40 -14.30 6.67
N LEU A 407 21.31 -13.52 7.74
CA LEU A 407 22.25 -13.53 8.85
C LEU A 407 21.76 -14.51 9.92
N GLU A 408 22.63 -15.42 10.35
CA GLU A 408 22.30 -16.46 11.32
C GLU A 408 23.44 -16.75 12.29
N ASN A 409 23.11 -17.49 13.36
CA ASN A 409 24.06 -18.02 14.33
C ASN A 409 25.06 -16.97 14.86
N PRO A 410 24.59 -15.78 15.30
CA PRO A 410 25.48 -14.75 15.81
C PRO A 410 26.15 -15.22 17.11
N VAL A 411 27.47 -15.05 17.21
CA VAL A 411 28.27 -15.34 18.41
C VAL A 411 29.07 -14.09 18.78
N GLY A 412 28.89 -13.58 20.00
CA GLY A 412 29.54 -12.33 20.44
C GLY A 412 28.97 -11.05 19.79
N THR A 413 27.89 -11.17 19.01
CA THR A 413 27.15 -10.07 18.41
C THR A 413 25.64 -10.31 18.50
N THR A 414 24.83 -9.29 18.27
CA THR A 414 23.38 -9.41 18.03
C THR A 414 23.03 -8.95 16.62
N ILE A 415 22.04 -9.58 15.97
CA ILE A 415 21.45 -9.07 14.73
C ILE A 415 20.35 -8.10 15.13
N THR A 416 20.39 -6.88 14.60
CA THR A 416 19.39 -5.83 14.81
C THR A 416 18.68 -5.51 13.50
N GLY A 417 17.36 -5.28 13.56
CA GLY A 417 16.54 -5.12 12.35
C GLY A 417 16.20 -6.46 11.70
N ASP A 418 15.89 -6.45 10.41
CA ASP A 418 15.61 -7.67 9.66
C ASP A 418 16.88 -8.50 9.45
N ALA A 419 16.75 -9.80 9.62
CA ALA A 419 17.86 -10.74 9.44
C ALA A 419 17.96 -11.27 8.01
N ASN A 420 17.03 -10.92 7.11
CA ASN A 420 16.97 -11.42 5.75
C ASN A 420 16.91 -10.26 4.75
N ALA A 421 17.57 -10.41 3.61
CA ALA A 421 17.42 -9.55 2.45
C ALA A 421 16.97 -10.35 1.22
N THR A 422 15.99 -9.82 0.50
CA THR A 422 15.62 -10.30 -0.82
C THR A 422 16.51 -9.63 -1.86
N ILE A 423 17.18 -10.44 -2.68
CA ILE A 423 18.01 -9.98 -3.78
C ILE A 423 17.28 -10.30 -5.06
N TYR A 424 17.02 -9.29 -5.89
CA TYR A 424 16.45 -9.43 -7.22
C TYR A 424 17.55 -9.33 -8.27
N ILE A 425 17.60 -10.31 -9.16
CA ILE A 425 18.40 -10.33 -10.38
C ILE A 425 17.47 -9.91 -11.53
N ILE A 426 17.88 -8.89 -12.28
CA ILE A 426 17.14 -8.43 -13.46
C ILE A 426 17.74 -9.09 -14.69
N ASP A 427 16.96 -10.03 -15.23
CA ASP A 427 17.27 -10.77 -16.45
C ASP A 427 17.40 -9.83 -17.65
N ASN A 428 18.42 -10.08 -18.49
CA ASN A 428 18.66 -9.35 -19.74
C ASN A 428 18.47 -10.18 -21.01
N ASP A 429 18.00 -11.42 -20.89
CA ASP A 429 17.86 -12.37 -22.00
C ASP A 429 16.46 -12.38 -22.60
N LYS A 430 15.42 -12.25 -21.77
CA LYS A 430 14.04 -12.19 -22.26
C LYS A 430 13.66 -10.75 -22.63
N ALA A 431 13.68 -10.46 -23.94
CA ALA A 431 13.26 -9.17 -24.46
C ALA A 431 11.75 -8.92 -24.25
N ALA A 432 11.37 -7.69 -23.89
CA ALA A 432 9.97 -7.30 -23.73
C ALA A 432 9.19 -7.49 -25.04
N PRO A 433 7.90 -7.88 -25.00
CA PRO A 433 7.10 -8.09 -26.19
C PRO A 433 7.10 -6.86 -27.11
N VAL A 434 7.40 -7.09 -28.39
CA VAL A 434 7.44 -6.04 -29.42
C VAL A 434 6.23 -6.18 -30.33
N PRO A 435 5.50 -5.09 -30.62
CA PRO A 435 4.37 -5.14 -31.54
C PRO A 435 4.80 -5.57 -32.96
N SER A 436 4.09 -6.51 -33.55
CA SER A 436 4.31 -6.93 -34.94
C SER A 436 3.89 -5.87 -35.97
N ASN A 437 3.04 -4.91 -35.57
CA ASN A 437 2.46 -3.88 -36.43
C ASN A 437 1.79 -4.47 -37.69
N GLN A 438 1.10 -5.60 -37.59
CA GLN A 438 0.27 -6.12 -38.69
C GLN A 438 -0.83 -5.12 -39.08
N ILE A 439 -1.41 -4.49 -38.06
CA ILE A 439 -2.20 -3.25 -38.13
C ILE A 439 -1.62 -2.26 -37.12
N SER A 440 -2.00 -1.00 -37.24
CA SER A 440 -1.68 0.02 -36.25
C SER A 440 -2.92 0.84 -35.91
N LEU A 441 -3.05 1.18 -34.64
CA LEU A 441 -4.03 2.13 -34.16
C LEU A 441 -3.46 3.55 -34.28
N ASN A 442 -4.06 4.36 -35.13
CA ASN A 442 -3.69 5.77 -35.29
C ASN A 442 -4.69 6.63 -34.51
N TYR A 443 -4.24 7.25 -33.42
CA TYR A 443 -5.08 8.16 -32.65
C TYR A 443 -5.49 9.36 -33.51
N ILE A 444 -6.80 9.59 -33.66
CA ILE A 444 -7.35 10.70 -34.45
C ILE A 444 -7.97 11.80 -33.58
N GLY A 445 -8.24 11.51 -32.31
CA GLY A 445 -8.72 12.51 -31.37
C GLY A 445 -9.47 11.93 -30.17
N SER A 446 -9.79 12.83 -29.25
CA SER A 446 -10.67 12.63 -28.10
C SER A 446 -11.89 13.53 -28.23
N PHE A 447 -13.04 13.05 -27.79
CA PHE A 447 -14.29 13.77 -27.83
C PHE A 447 -15.01 13.69 -26.49
N ASP A 448 -15.27 14.83 -25.85
CA ASP A 448 -16.11 14.96 -24.65
C ASP A 448 -17.56 15.27 -25.08
N PRO A 449 -18.51 14.32 -24.91
CA PRO A 449 -19.90 14.55 -25.26
C PRO A 449 -20.55 15.70 -24.46
N SER A 450 -20.15 15.90 -23.21
CA SER A 450 -20.70 16.98 -22.37
C SER A 450 -20.17 18.38 -22.73
N GLY A 451 -18.97 18.43 -23.33
CA GLY A 451 -18.26 19.66 -23.70
C GLY A 451 -17.75 20.50 -22.51
N ASN A 452 -17.90 20.00 -21.29
CA ASN A 452 -17.53 20.68 -20.05
C ASN A 452 -16.99 19.71 -18.97
N SER A 453 -16.63 18.48 -19.37
CA SER A 453 -16.05 17.43 -18.52
C SER A 453 -16.91 17.08 -17.31
N THR A 454 -18.24 17.00 -17.51
CA THR A 454 -19.19 16.60 -16.47
C THR A 454 -19.84 15.24 -16.72
N SER A 455 -19.41 14.52 -17.76
CA SER A 455 -19.88 13.17 -18.09
C SER A 455 -18.96 12.10 -17.51
N SER A 456 -19.50 10.91 -17.32
CA SER A 456 -18.76 9.65 -17.49
C SER A 456 -19.03 9.11 -18.90
N THR A 457 -18.15 8.28 -19.46
CA THR A 457 -18.45 7.51 -20.67
C THR A 457 -18.05 6.06 -20.46
N GLU A 458 -19.04 5.20 -20.26
CA GLU A 458 -18.83 3.79 -19.89
C GLU A 458 -18.97 2.88 -21.12
N ILE A 459 -20.07 3.02 -21.86
CA ILE A 459 -20.36 2.20 -23.06
C ILE A 459 -20.40 3.08 -24.31
N VAL A 460 -19.93 2.56 -25.45
CA VAL A 460 -20.09 3.19 -26.77
C VAL A 460 -20.47 2.16 -27.84
N VAL A 461 -21.49 2.49 -28.63
CA VAL A 461 -21.98 1.66 -29.74
C VAL A 461 -22.23 2.48 -31.01
N HIS A 462 -22.23 1.83 -32.17
CA HIS A 462 -22.33 2.48 -33.48
C HIS A 462 -23.45 1.92 -34.36
N ASP A 463 -24.25 2.81 -34.97
CA ASP A 463 -25.19 2.45 -36.03
C ASP A 463 -24.65 2.81 -37.42
N ALA A 464 -24.42 1.78 -38.24
CA ALA A 464 -23.81 1.93 -39.56
C ALA A 464 -24.67 2.71 -40.56
N ALA A 465 -26.01 2.61 -40.48
CA ALA A 465 -26.88 3.27 -41.45
C ALA A 465 -26.90 4.79 -41.26
N THR A 466 -26.89 5.25 -40.01
CA THR A 466 -26.96 6.67 -39.66
C THR A 466 -25.61 7.31 -39.35
N GLN A 467 -24.54 6.51 -39.25
CA GLN A 467 -23.21 6.95 -38.82
C GLN A 467 -23.27 7.68 -37.48
N ARG A 468 -24.01 7.12 -36.51
CA ARG A 468 -24.19 7.68 -35.18
C ARG A 468 -23.50 6.81 -34.14
N LEU A 469 -22.83 7.47 -33.19
CA LEU A 469 -22.39 6.84 -31.95
C LEU A 469 -23.43 7.11 -30.87
N PHE A 470 -23.56 6.15 -29.95
CA PHE A 470 -24.35 6.28 -28.74
C PHE A 470 -23.45 5.95 -27.57
N THR A 471 -23.37 6.83 -26.59
CA THR A 471 -22.59 6.61 -25.37
C THR A 471 -23.38 7.04 -24.15
N ILE A 472 -23.11 6.41 -23.01
CA ILE A 472 -23.86 6.62 -21.77
C ILE A 472 -23.02 7.38 -20.76
N SER A 473 -23.71 8.01 -19.80
CA SER A 473 -23.11 8.48 -18.57
C SER A 473 -23.97 8.06 -17.38
N SER A 474 -23.48 7.15 -16.55
CA SER A 474 -24.04 6.86 -15.23
C SER A 474 -23.98 8.07 -14.28
N LEU A 475 -22.95 8.93 -14.40
CA LEU A 475 -22.79 10.10 -13.53
C LEU A 475 -23.94 11.10 -13.67
N THR A 476 -24.52 11.18 -14.86
CA THR A 476 -25.59 12.15 -15.18
C THR A 476 -26.91 11.50 -15.61
N ASP A 477 -26.98 10.16 -15.62
CA ASP A 477 -28.13 9.37 -16.07
C ASP A 477 -28.62 9.77 -17.47
N VAL A 478 -27.71 9.82 -18.45
CA VAL A 478 -28.06 10.15 -19.85
C VAL A 478 -27.41 9.19 -20.84
N PHE A 479 -27.92 9.20 -22.08
CA PHE A 479 -27.11 8.81 -23.23
C PHE A 479 -27.07 9.92 -24.28
N ASP A 480 -25.94 10.05 -24.95
CA ASP A 480 -25.71 11.00 -26.04
C ASP A 480 -25.83 10.33 -27.40
N ILE A 481 -26.49 11.03 -28.32
CA ILE A 481 -26.54 10.68 -29.74
C ILE A 481 -25.55 11.58 -30.46
N ILE A 482 -24.50 10.98 -31.03
CA ILE A 482 -23.36 11.71 -31.60
C ILE A 482 -23.31 11.47 -33.11
N ASN A 483 -23.19 12.53 -33.89
CA ASN A 483 -22.89 12.44 -35.31
C ASN A 483 -21.44 12.02 -35.50
N PHE A 484 -21.23 10.87 -36.15
CA PHE A 484 -19.91 10.29 -36.42
C PHE A 484 -19.62 10.11 -37.92
N SER A 485 -20.41 10.77 -38.79
CA SER A 485 -20.17 10.77 -40.24
C SER A 485 -18.80 11.36 -40.62
N ASN A 486 -18.24 12.26 -39.79
CA ASN A 486 -16.85 12.71 -39.87
C ASN A 486 -16.12 12.37 -38.56
N PRO A 487 -15.34 11.27 -38.51
CA PRO A 487 -14.62 10.85 -37.30
C PRO A 487 -13.64 11.87 -36.72
N ASN A 488 -13.17 12.85 -37.50
CA ASN A 488 -12.26 13.89 -37.02
C ASN A 488 -12.98 15.08 -36.35
N ALA A 489 -14.31 15.15 -36.45
CA ALA A 489 -15.11 16.21 -35.83
C ALA A 489 -16.49 15.69 -35.42
N PRO A 490 -16.57 14.80 -34.42
CA PRO A 490 -17.85 14.36 -33.87
C PRO A 490 -18.61 15.53 -33.24
N THR A 491 -19.94 15.46 -33.23
CA THR A 491 -20.80 16.47 -32.59
C THR A 491 -22.01 15.82 -31.95
N VAL A 492 -22.39 16.25 -30.74
CA VAL A 492 -23.65 15.81 -30.13
C VAL A 492 -24.84 16.33 -30.94
N ILE A 493 -25.74 15.42 -31.31
CA ILE A 493 -27.05 15.71 -31.93
C ILE A 493 -28.07 15.99 -30.83
N GLN A 494 -28.12 15.11 -29.83
CA GLN A 494 -29.10 15.14 -28.76
C GLN A 494 -28.63 14.32 -27.56
N THR A 495 -28.95 14.79 -26.36
CA THR A 495 -28.77 14.06 -25.09
C THR A 495 -30.14 13.63 -24.57
N ILE A 496 -30.28 12.37 -24.17
CA ILE A 496 -31.53 11.78 -23.68
C ILE A 496 -31.42 11.52 -22.19
N ASN A 497 -32.34 12.10 -21.41
CA ASN A 497 -32.42 11.90 -19.97
C ASN A 497 -33.04 10.53 -19.64
N MET A 498 -32.30 9.70 -18.90
CA MET A 498 -32.68 8.36 -18.51
C MET A 498 -33.28 8.26 -17.11
N ALA A 499 -33.18 9.30 -16.29
CA ALA A 499 -33.77 9.34 -14.95
C ALA A 499 -35.29 9.00 -14.92
N PRO A 500 -36.14 9.45 -15.88
CA PRO A 500 -37.55 9.06 -15.92
C PRO A 500 -37.81 7.57 -16.16
N TYR A 501 -36.81 6.85 -16.66
CA TYR A 501 -36.91 5.43 -17.00
C TYR A 501 -36.25 4.51 -15.95
N GLY A 502 -35.47 5.08 -15.03
CA GLY A 502 -34.82 4.36 -13.94
C GLY A 502 -33.31 4.53 -13.86
N GLY A 503 -32.70 5.28 -14.79
CA GLY A 503 -31.25 5.42 -14.94
C GLY A 503 -30.74 4.65 -16.16
N ILE A 504 -29.43 4.47 -16.26
CA ILE A 504 -28.80 3.75 -17.36
C ILE A 504 -27.52 3.04 -16.90
N THR A 505 -27.33 1.81 -17.37
CA THR A 505 -26.15 0.96 -17.10
C THR A 505 -25.50 0.50 -18.41
N SER A 506 -26.30 0.22 -19.45
CA SER A 506 -25.77 -0.17 -20.75
C SER A 506 -26.68 0.18 -21.93
N ILE A 507 -26.11 0.25 -23.12
CA ILE A 507 -26.78 0.61 -24.36
C ILE A 507 -26.35 -0.29 -25.52
N ALA A 508 -27.30 -0.68 -26.36
CA ALA A 508 -27.07 -1.39 -27.60
C ALA A 508 -27.87 -0.76 -28.75
N VAL A 509 -27.33 -0.86 -29.97
CA VAL A 509 -28.01 -0.37 -31.17
C VAL A 509 -27.98 -1.40 -32.29
N LYS A 510 -29.10 -1.57 -32.99
CA LYS A 510 -29.18 -2.40 -34.18
C LYS A 510 -30.30 -1.95 -35.11
N ASN A 511 -29.98 -1.78 -36.40
CA ASN A 511 -30.92 -1.46 -37.46
C ASN A 511 -31.86 -0.28 -37.12
N GLY A 512 -31.30 0.82 -36.58
CA GLY A 512 -32.07 2.01 -36.25
C GLY A 512 -32.90 1.93 -34.94
N ILE A 513 -32.72 0.88 -34.13
CA ILE A 513 -33.36 0.73 -32.83
C ILE A 513 -32.30 0.71 -31.74
N ILE A 514 -32.54 1.49 -30.68
CA ILE A 514 -31.71 1.56 -29.48
C ILE A 514 -32.42 0.77 -28.38
N ALA A 515 -31.68 -0.07 -27.66
CA ALA A 515 -32.13 -0.74 -26.45
C ALA A 515 -31.20 -0.37 -25.30
N VAL A 516 -31.78 -0.03 -24.15
CA VAL A 516 -31.06 0.45 -22.98
C VAL A 516 -31.41 -0.44 -21.78
N ALA A 517 -30.39 -0.94 -21.09
CA ALA A 517 -30.55 -1.51 -19.76
C ALA A 517 -30.72 -0.37 -18.75
N SER A 518 -31.81 -0.43 -17.98
CA SER A 518 -32.18 0.60 -17.01
C SER A 518 -32.45 -0.05 -15.67
N PRO A 519 -31.71 0.30 -14.62
CA PRO A 519 -31.97 -0.20 -13.27
C PRO A 519 -33.28 0.36 -12.72
N ASN A 520 -33.66 -0.09 -11.54
CA ASN A 520 -34.78 0.49 -10.82
C ASN A 520 -34.34 1.75 -10.07
N GLY A 521 -34.70 2.92 -10.57
CA GLY A 521 -34.24 4.21 -10.05
C GLY A 521 -34.66 4.56 -8.61
N THR A 522 -35.42 3.71 -7.91
CA THR A 522 -35.79 3.94 -6.50
C THR A 522 -35.33 2.85 -5.55
N ASN A 523 -35.12 1.64 -6.07
CA ASN A 523 -34.67 0.49 -5.30
C ASN A 523 -33.80 -0.37 -6.20
N PRO A 524 -32.46 -0.20 -6.17
CA PRO A 524 -31.55 -0.96 -7.03
C PRO A 524 -31.71 -2.49 -6.90
N GLN A 525 -32.14 -2.98 -5.74
CA GLN A 525 -32.44 -4.41 -5.51
C GLN A 525 -33.82 -4.86 -6.05
N GLY A 526 -34.56 -3.98 -6.75
CA GLY A 526 -35.81 -4.28 -7.42
C GLY A 526 -35.62 -4.50 -8.93
N ASN A 527 -36.62 -5.12 -9.57
CA ASN A 527 -36.58 -5.34 -11.01
C ASN A 527 -36.39 -4.03 -11.78
N GLY A 528 -35.45 -4.05 -12.73
CA GLY A 528 -35.22 -2.99 -13.71
C GLY A 528 -36.05 -3.19 -14.98
N SER A 529 -35.61 -2.53 -16.05
CA SER A 529 -36.29 -2.56 -17.33
C SER A 529 -35.33 -2.50 -18.53
N VAL A 530 -35.79 -2.96 -19.68
CA VAL A 530 -35.21 -2.60 -20.97
C VAL A 530 -36.08 -1.52 -21.60
N VAL A 531 -35.45 -0.42 -21.98
CA VAL A 531 -36.09 0.74 -22.59
C VAL A 531 -35.65 0.84 -24.04
N PHE A 532 -36.61 0.92 -24.95
CA PHE A 532 -36.37 1.03 -26.38
C PHE A 532 -36.63 2.45 -26.88
N PHE A 533 -35.74 2.92 -27.74
CA PHE A 533 -35.85 4.17 -28.46
C PHE A 533 -35.67 3.95 -29.96
N ASP A 534 -36.20 4.85 -30.78
CA ASP A 534 -35.78 4.94 -32.17
C ASP A 534 -34.39 5.58 -32.27
N ILE A 535 -33.82 5.61 -33.47
CA ILE A 535 -32.47 6.14 -33.71
C ILE A 535 -32.29 7.64 -33.36
N ASN A 536 -33.39 8.38 -33.16
CA ASN A 536 -33.40 9.79 -32.78
C ASN A 536 -33.67 9.97 -31.27
N GLY A 537 -33.70 8.89 -30.48
CA GLY A 537 -33.97 8.97 -29.05
C GLY A 537 -35.44 9.15 -28.70
N VAL A 538 -36.36 8.85 -29.62
CA VAL A 538 -37.80 8.86 -29.32
C VAL A 538 -38.18 7.55 -28.64
N PHE A 539 -38.77 7.64 -27.45
CA PHE A 539 -39.24 6.49 -26.69
C PHE A 539 -40.24 5.63 -27.47
N LEU A 540 -40.04 4.30 -27.44
CA LEU A 540 -40.89 3.33 -28.12
C LEU A 540 -41.58 2.36 -27.16
N LYS A 541 -40.84 1.81 -26.20
CA LYS A 541 -41.33 0.75 -25.31
C LYS A 541 -40.46 0.64 -24.07
N GLN A 542 -41.05 0.23 -22.95
CA GLN A 542 -40.34 -0.22 -21.76
C GLN A 542 -40.92 -1.55 -21.31
N LEU A 543 -40.05 -2.52 -21.00
CA LEU A 543 -40.42 -3.86 -20.56
C LEU A 543 -39.64 -4.21 -19.29
N ASN A 544 -40.30 -4.83 -18.31
CA ASN A 544 -39.65 -5.20 -17.05
C ASN A 544 -38.72 -6.41 -17.27
N VAL A 545 -37.55 -6.38 -16.64
CA VAL A 545 -36.55 -7.47 -16.65
C VAL A 545 -36.12 -7.82 -15.21
N GLY A 546 -35.00 -8.51 -15.04
CA GLY A 546 -34.45 -8.87 -13.74
C GLY A 546 -33.95 -7.66 -12.93
N VAL A 547 -33.35 -7.94 -11.78
CA VAL A 547 -32.82 -6.94 -10.85
C VAL A 547 -31.47 -6.44 -11.36
N LEU A 548 -31.28 -5.12 -11.40
CA LEU A 548 -30.04 -4.47 -11.84
C LEU A 548 -29.54 -5.00 -13.20
N PRO A 549 -30.30 -4.81 -14.30
CA PRO A 549 -29.80 -5.09 -15.64
C PRO A 549 -28.55 -4.25 -15.88
N ASP A 550 -27.41 -4.91 -16.01
CA ASP A 550 -26.12 -4.26 -16.16
C ASP A 550 -25.80 -4.13 -17.66
N MET A 551 -25.47 -5.23 -18.33
CA MET A 551 -25.20 -5.26 -19.77
C MET A 551 -26.44 -5.53 -20.63
N ILE A 552 -26.45 -5.00 -21.85
CA ILE A 552 -27.47 -5.29 -22.88
C ILE A 552 -26.85 -5.51 -24.26
N THR A 553 -27.41 -6.46 -25.03
CA THR A 553 -26.99 -6.68 -26.42
C THR A 553 -28.10 -7.28 -27.30
N PHE A 554 -27.99 -7.09 -28.62
CA PHE A 554 -28.84 -7.75 -29.61
C PHE A 554 -28.19 -9.03 -30.10
N THR A 555 -28.99 -10.05 -30.42
CA THR A 555 -28.48 -11.20 -31.20
C THR A 555 -27.98 -10.75 -32.59
N PRO A 556 -26.98 -11.43 -33.18
CA PRO A 556 -26.49 -11.11 -34.52
C PRO A 556 -27.58 -11.05 -35.61
N ASP A 557 -28.62 -11.88 -35.52
CA ASP A 557 -29.77 -11.86 -36.43
C ASP A 557 -30.82 -10.76 -36.12
N GLY A 558 -30.72 -10.09 -34.97
CA GLY A 558 -31.63 -9.03 -34.52
C GLY A 558 -33.00 -9.51 -34.05
N THR A 559 -33.19 -10.83 -33.86
CA THR A 559 -34.48 -11.39 -33.44
C THR A 559 -34.68 -11.40 -31.93
N LYS A 560 -33.64 -11.09 -31.15
CA LYS A 560 -33.69 -11.03 -29.68
C LYS A 560 -32.83 -9.89 -29.12
N VAL A 561 -33.22 -9.43 -27.93
CA VAL A 561 -32.40 -8.61 -27.04
C VAL A 561 -32.16 -9.39 -25.75
N MET A 562 -30.94 -9.34 -25.23
CA MET A 562 -30.56 -9.98 -23.98
C MET A 562 -30.00 -8.95 -23.00
N THR A 563 -30.26 -9.16 -21.71
CA THR A 563 -29.62 -8.42 -20.63
C THR A 563 -29.18 -9.36 -19.51
N ALA A 564 -28.00 -9.09 -18.97
CA ALA A 564 -27.46 -9.72 -17.78
C ALA A 564 -27.96 -8.87 -16.61
N ASN A 565 -28.68 -9.49 -15.67
CA ASN A 565 -29.22 -8.78 -14.52
C ASN A 565 -28.45 -9.26 -13.29
N GLU A 566 -27.55 -8.42 -12.80
CA GLU A 566 -26.58 -8.75 -11.74
C GLU A 566 -27.27 -9.32 -10.50
N GLY A 567 -28.32 -8.65 -10.04
CA GLY A 567 -28.88 -8.95 -8.72
C GLY A 567 -27.92 -8.60 -7.58
N GLU A 568 -27.07 -7.59 -7.74
CA GLU A 568 -26.11 -7.14 -6.71
C GLU A 568 -26.81 -6.86 -5.36
N PRO A 569 -26.23 -7.32 -4.24
CA PRO A 569 -26.71 -7.00 -2.91
C PRO A 569 -26.62 -5.50 -2.60
N ASN A 570 -27.42 -5.03 -1.66
CA ASN A 570 -27.25 -3.67 -1.15
C ASN A 570 -25.93 -3.55 -0.36
N ASP A 571 -25.40 -2.32 -0.21
CA ASP A 571 -24.10 -2.07 0.47
C ASP A 571 -23.99 -2.71 1.88
N ALA A 572 -25.08 -2.75 2.65
CA ALA A 572 -25.10 -3.39 3.97
C ALA A 572 -25.18 -4.93 3.94
N TYR A 573 -25.29 -5.54 2.76
CA TYR A 573 -25.44 -6.97 2.49
C TYR A 573 -26.65 -7.60 3.22
N THR A 574 -27.72 -6.82 3.39
CA THR A 574 -28.96 -7.24 4.07
C THR A 574 -30.07 -7.67 3.11
N VAL A 575 -29.99 -7.22 1.85
CA VAL A 575 -30.89 -7.58 0.75
C VAL A 575 -30.00 -8.01 -0.40
N ASP A 576 -30.09 -9.28 -0.75
CA ASP A 576 -29.25 -9.97 -1.74
C ASP A 576 -30.18 -10.70 -2.71
N PRO A 577 -30.64 -10.03 -3.78
CA PRO A 577 -31.54 -10.63 -4.77
C PRO A 577 -30.85 -11.73 -5.58
N GLU A 578 -31.63 -12.54 -6.31
CA GLU A 578 -31.03 -13.51 -7.24
C GLU A 578 -30.71 -12.84 -8.58
N GLY A 579 -29.50 -13.07 -9.09
CA GLY A 579 -29.12 -12.74 -10.46
C GLY A 579 -29.96 -13.51 -11.50
N SER A 580 -30.04 -12.98 -12.71
CA SER A 580 -30.82 -13.61 -13.79
C SER A 580 -30.42 -13.13 -15.18
N ILE A 581 -30.89 -13.81 -16.23
CA ILE A 581 -30.73 -13.37 -17.63
C ILE A 581 -32.11 -13.15 -18.25
N SER A 582 -32.35 -11.99 -18.84
CA SER A 582 -33.62 -11.71 -19.54
C SER A 582 -33.44 -11.70 -21.05
N ILE A 583 -34.36 -12.35 -21.76
CA ILE A 583 -34.40 -12.47 -23.22
C ILE A 583 -35.72 -11.90 -23.73
N ILE A 584 -35.66 -10.93 -24.63
CA ILE A 584 -36.81 -10.29 -25.26
C ILE A 584 -36.86 -10.74 -26.71
N ASP A 585 -37.91 -11.45 -27.12
CA ASP A 585 -38.11 -11.72 -28.55
C ASP A 585 -38.52 -10.45 -29.28
N VAL A 586 -37.85 -10.19 -30.40
CA VAL A 586 -38.10 -9.09 -31.33
C VAL A 586 -38.41 -9.68 -32.71
N PRO A 587 -39.66 -10.12 -32.96
CA PRO A 587 -40.01 -10.78 -34.23
C PRO A 587 -39.82 -9.90 -35.46
N THR A 588 -39.87 -8.57 -35.27
CA THR A 588 -39.68 -7.59 -36.33
C THR A 588 -38.95 -6.39 -35.76
N LEU A 589 -37.66 -6.26 -36.07
CA LEU A 589 -36.81 -5.16 -35.61
C LEU A 589 -37.09 -3.88 -36.41
N THR A 590 -38.23 -3.25 -36.10
CA THR A 590 -38.70 -1.97 -36.66
C THR A 590 -39.39 -1.18 -35.55
N VAL A 591 -39.55 0.13 -35.73
CA VAL A 591 -40.27 0.99 -34.77
C VAL A 591 -41.64 0.42 -34.39
N ALA A 592 -42.47 0.08 -35.39
CA ALA A 592 -43.80 -0.49 -35.15
C ALA A 592 -43.74 -1.87 -34.46
N GLY A 593 -42.74 -2.70 -34.81
CA GLY A 593 -42.54 -4.00 -34.18
C GLY A 593 -42.16 -3.88 -32.70
N ILE A 594 -41.27 -2.95 -32.35
CA ILE A 594 -40.90 -2.66 -30.96
C ILE A 594 -42.09 -2.10 -30.16
N GLN A 595 -42.85 -1.18 -30.75
CA GLN A 595 -44.07 -0.65 -30.13
C GLN A 595 -45.13 -1.72 -29.88
N ALA A 596 -45.15 -2.80 -30.68
CA ALA A 596 -46.06 -3.93 -30.52
C ALA A 596 -45.62 -4.93 -29.43
N LEU A 597 -44.37 -4.84 -28.93
CA LEU A 597 -43.90 -5.71 -27.86
C LEU A 597 -44.72 -5.50 -26.58
N THR A 598 -44.90 -6.60 -25.85
CA THR A 598 -45.55 -6.66 -24.55
C THR A 598 -44.71 -7.49 -23.58
N GLN A 599 -45.07 -7.51 -22.30
CA GLN A 599 -44.35 -8.28 -21.29
C GLN A 599 -44.29 -9.79 -21.62
N THR A 600 -45.23 -10.33 -22.42
CA THR A 600 -45.19 -11.74 -22.84
C THR A 600 -44.04 -12.07 -23.78
N ASN A 601 -43.37 -11.05 -24.35
CA ASN A 601 -42.17 -11.23 -25.17
C ASN A 601 -40.90 -11.42 -24.33
N VAL A 602 -40.95 -11.12 -23.03
CA VAL A 602 -39.82 -11.24 -22.11
C VAL A 602 -39.82 -12.63 -21.46
N THR A 603 -38.66 -13.27 -21.47
CA THR A 603 -38.38 -14.50 -20.73
C THR A 603 -37.21 -14.23 -19.79
N THR A 604 -37.42 -14.33 -18.47
CA THR A 604 -36.35 -14.18 -17.47
C THR A 604 -35.96 -15.55 -16.93
N LEU A 605 -34.66 -15.85 -17.01
CA LEU A 605 -34.05 -17.10 -16.60
C LEU A 605 -33.36 -16.88 -15.25
N GLY A 606 -33.95 -17.43 -14.18
CA GLY A 606 -33.35 -17.41 -12.83
C GLY A 606 -32.35 -18.54 -12.61
N PHE A 607 -31.50 -18.40 -11.59
CA PHE A 607 -30.35 -19.27 -11.35
C PHE A 607 -30.55 -20.36 -10.30
N THR A 608 -31.76 -20.50 -9.74
CA THR A 608 -32.09 -21.51 -8.72
C THR A 608 -31.70 -22.94 -9.10
N GLN A 609 -31.67 -23.30 -10.39
CA GLN A 609 -31.22 -24.61 -10.86
C GLN A 609 -29.73 -24.91 -10.61
N PHE A 610 -28.92 -23.89 -10.32
CA PHE A 610 -27.51 -24.04 -9.98
C PHE A 610 -27.29 -24.22 -8.47
N ASN A 611 -28.30 -23.97 -7.62
CA ASN A 611 -28.20 -24.24 -6.19
C ASN A 611 -27.85 -25.72 -5.94
N GLY A 612 -26.84 -25.97 -5.10
CA GLY A 612 -26.29 -27.31 -4.86
C GLY A 612 -25.17 -27.74 -5.82
N GLN A 613 -24.78 -26.90 -6.79
CA GLN A 613 -23.67 -27.18 -7.72
C GLN A 613 -22.34 -26.51 -7.31
N GLU A 614 -22.25 -25.93 -6.11
CA GLU A 614 -21.07 -25.18 -5.63
C GLU A 614 -19.78 -25.99 -5.74
N ALA A 615 -19.80 -27.25 -5.32
CA ALA A 615 -18.61 -28.12 -5.38
C ALA A 615 -18.18 -28.43 -6.82
N THR A 616 -19.14 -28.62 -7.73
CA THR A 616 -18.86 -28.86 -9.16
C THR A 616 -18.28 -27.61 -9.81
N LEU A 617 -18.84 -26.44 -9.50
CA LEU A 617 -18.33 -25.16 -9.98
C LEU A 617 -16.90 -24.92 -9.47
N ALA A 618 -16.67 -25.12 -8.17
CA ALA A 618 -15.36 -24.99 -7.53
C ALA A 618 -14.30 -25.92 -8.14
N ALA A 619 -14.68 -27.15 -8.51
CA ALA A 619 -13.77 -28.10 -9.16
C ALA A 619 -13.27 -27.64 -10.54
N THR A 620 -14.02 -26.76 -11.20
CA THR A 620 -13.60 -26.10 -12.46
C THR A 620 -12.96 -24.73 -12.24
N GLY A 621 -12.75 -24.33 -10.98
CA GLY A 621 -12.16 -23.05 -10.61
C GLY A 621 -13.13 -21.88 -10.58
N GLY A 622 -14.45 -22.11 -10.61
CA GLY A 622 -15.41 -21.07 -10.24
C GLY A 622 -15.48 -20.93 -8.71
N ARG A 623 -16.19 -19.92 -8.22
CA ARG A 623 -16.26 -19.63 -6.79
C ARG A 623 -17.63 -19.11 -6.37
N LYS A 624 -17.97 -19.47 -5.13
CA LYS A 624 -19.02 -18.83 -4.35
C LYS A 624 -18.34 -17.97 -3.29
N VAL A 625 -18.71 -16.70 -3.21
CA VAL A 625 -18.02 -15.68 -2.43
C VAL A 625 -18.64 -15.53 -1.04
N LYS A 626 -19.96 -15.37 -0.97
CA LYS A 626 -20.67 -15.24 0.30
C LYS A 626 -21.12 -16.61 0.81
N SER A 627 -20.56 -17.05 1.94
CA SER A 627 -20.90 -18.37 2.49
C SER A 627 -22.38 -18.52 2.90
N THR A 628 -23.05 -17.43 3.26
CA THR A 628 -24.45 -17.41 3.73
C THR A 628 -25.49 -17.28 2.62
N SER A 629 -25.10 -16.88 1.41
CA SER A 629 -26.02 -16.79 0.26
C SER A 629 -26.32 -18.17 -0.32
N THR A 630 -27.34 -18.30 -1.15
CA THR A 630 -27.42 -19.43 -2.10
C THR A 630 -26.52 -19.17 -3.30
N LEU A 631 -26.13 -20.20 -4.08
CA LEU A 631 -25.35 -19.94 -5.30
C LEU A 631 -26.10 -19.02 -6.29
N ALA A 632 -27.43 -19.14 -6.38
CA ALA A 632 -28.23 -18.29 -7.24
C ALA A 632 -28.23 -16.80 -6.85
N GLN A 633 -28.10 -16.49 -5.55
CA GLN A 633 -27.93 -15.11 -5.07
C GLN A 633 -26.50 -14.62 -5.29
N ASP A 634 -25.52 -15.50 -5.12
CA ASP A 634 -24.10 -15.12 -5.22
C ASP A 634 -23.61 -14.87 -6.65
N LEU A 635 -24.32 -15.45 -7.64
CA LEU A 635 -24.01 -15.33 -9.06
C LEU A 635 -24.53 -13.99 -9.60
N GLU A 636 -23.59 -13.08 -9.90
CA GLU A 636 -23.85 -11.77 -10.49
C GLU A 636 -23.45 -11.80 -11.98
N PRO A 637 -24.40 -11.88 -12.94
CA PRO A 637 -24.06 -11.88 -14.35
C PRO A 637 -23.85 -10.45 -14.86
N GLU A 638 -22.72 -10.22 -15.54
CA GLU A 638 -22.36 -8.88 -16.05
C GLU A 638 -22.31 -8.87 -17.58
N TYR A 639 -21.47 -9.66 -18.24
CA TYR A 639 -21.25 -9.51 -19.68
C TYR A 639 -21.80 -10.66 -20.54
N ILE A 640 -22.35 -10.35 -21.72
CA ILE A 640 -22.94 -11.34 -22.64
C ILE A 640 -22.16 -11.40 -23.96
N ALA A 641 -21.66 -12.59 -24.30
CA ALA A 641 -21.16 -12.92 -25.64
C ALA A 641 -22.13 -13.85 -26.38
N ILE A 642 -22.50 -13.52 -27.63
CA ILE A 642 -23.45 -14.31 -28.43
C ILE A 642 -22.75 -14.95 -29.63
N SER A 643 -23.06 -16.23 -29.89
CA SER A 643 -22.53 -16.96 -31.04
C SER A 643 -22.95 -16.32 -32.37
N PRO A 644 -22.10 -16.33 -33.42
CA PRO A 644 -22.42 -15.68 -34.70
C PRO A 644 -23.72 -16.17 -35.37
N ASP A 645 -24.14 -17.40 -35.09
CA ASP A 645 -25.38 -18.02 -35.59
C ASP A 645 -26.63 -17.73 -34.72
N SER A 646 -26.50 -16.90 -33.68
CA SER A 646 -27.57 -16.51 -32.75
C SER A 646 -28.24 -17.69 -32.03
N GLN A 647 -27.55 -18.83 -31.91
CA GLN A 647 -28.10 -20.04 -31.25
C GLN A 647 -27.70 -20.17 -29.79
N LYS A 648 -26.55 -19.62 -29.40
CA LYS A 648 -25.98 -19.77 -28.05
C LYS A 648 -25.47 -18.43 -27.54
N ALA A 649 -25.57 -18.23 -26.22
CA ALA A 649 -24.90 -17.14 -25.53
C ALA A 649 -24.10 -17.68 -24.34
N TRP A 650 -23.07 -16.93 -23.98
CA TRP A 650 -22.24 -17.12 -22.79
C TRP A 650 -22.31 -15.85 -21.97
N VAL A 651 -22.53 -15.98 -20.66
CA VAL A 651 -22.67 -14.86 -19.73
C VAL A 651 -21.63 -14.99 -18.63
N SER A 652 -20.76 -14.01 -18.45
CA SER A 652 -19.78 -13.99 -17.35
C SER A 652 -20.48 -13.66 -16.04
N CYS A 653 -19.98 -14.26 -14.96
CA CYS A 653 -20.17 -13.79 -13.60
C CYS A 653 -18.78 -13.57 -13.01
N GLN A 654 -18.29 -12.34 -13.04
CA GLN A 654 -16.89 -12.01 -12.79
C GLN A 654 -16.46 -12.40 -11.39
N GLU A 655 -17.17 -11.98 -10.35
CA GLU A 655 -16.83 -12.24 -8.94
C GLU A 655 -16.83 -13.74 -8.67
N ASN A 656 -17.58 -14.52 -9.45
CA ASN A 656 -17.68 -15.97 -9.35
C ASN A 656 -16.68 -16.72 -10.23
N ASN A 657 -15.89 -16.02 -11.06
CA ASN A 657 -14.98 -16.58 -12.05
C ASN A 657 -15.66 -17.67 -12.92
N ALA A 658 -16.89 -17.39 -13.36
CA ALA A 658 -17.77 -18.38 -13.98
C ALA A 658 -18.39 -17.88 -15.28
N VAL A 659 -18.81 -18.82 -16.11
CA VAL A 659 -19.56 -18.58 -17.34
C VAL A 659 -20.81 -19.45 -17.38
N ILE A 660 -21.95 -18.81 -17.60
CA ILE A 660 -23.27 -19.45 -17.79
C ILE A 660 -23.54 -19.61 -19.28
N GLU A 661 -24.01 -20.79 -19.70
CA GLU A 661 -24.36 -21.09 -21.08
C GLU A 661 -25.88 -21.01 -21.29
N VAL A 662 -26.31 -20.31 -22.34
CA VAL A 662 -27.73 -20.14 -22.68
C VAL A 662 -28.00 -20.66 -24.09
N ASN A 663 -29.00 -21.53 -24.24
CA ASN A 663 -29.55 -21.89 -25.55
C ASN A 663 -30.64 -20.87 -25.94
N LEU A 664 -30.43 -20.15 -27.03
CA LEU A 664 -31.31 -19.06 -27.46
C LEU A 664 -32.54 -19.54 -28.22
N ALA A 665 -32.53 -20.76 -28.75
CA ALA A 665 -33.68 -21.36 -29.41
C ALA A 665 -34.72 -21.85 -28.38
N THR A 666 -34.28 -22.53 -27.33
CA THR A 666 -35.15 -23.02 -26.26
C THR A 666 -35.34 -22.02 -25.12
N LYS A 667 -34.53 -20.96 -25.09
CA LYS A 667 -34.44 -19.99 -23.97
C LYS A 667 -34.23 -20.69 -22.63
N ALA A 668 -33.23 -21.56 -22.59
CA ALA A 668 -32.91 -22.34 -21.40
C ALA A 668 -31.42 -22.22 -21.07
N LEU A 669 -31.13 -22.15 -19.78
CA LEU A 669 -29.78 -22.27 -19.25
C LEU A 669 -29.31 -23.72 -19.41
N THR A 670 -28.17 -23.95 -20.06
CA THR A 670 -27.67 -25.30 -20.36
C THR A 670 -26.51 -25.74 -19.47
N GLY A 671 -25.89 -24.83 -18.74
CA GLY A 671 -24.82 -25.15 -17.80
C GLY A 671 -24.13 -23.93 -17.23
N ILE A 672 -23.27 -24.16 -16.24
CA ILE A 672 -22.34 -23.21 -15.66
C ILE A 672 -20.97 -23.89 -15.51
N TRP A 673 -19.90 -23.16 -15.73
CA TRP A 673 -18.53 -23.67 -15.57
C TRP A 673 -17.58 -22.55 -15.13
N GLY A 674 -16.54 -22.91 -14.39
CA GLY A 674 -15.51 -22.01 -13.91
C GLY A 674 -14.34 -21.86 -14.88
N LEU A 675 -13.67 -20.71 -14.84
CA LEU A 675 -12.57 -20.37 -15.77
C LEU A 675 -11.19 -20.88 -15.32
N GLY A 676 -11.09 -21.49 -14.13
CA GLY A 676 -9.82 -21.93 -13.57
C GLY A 676 -9.05 -20.82 -12.86
N LYS A 677 -7.77 -21.11 -12.54
CA LYS A 677 -6.84 -20.17 -11.90
C LYS A 677 -5.52 -20.18 -12.67
N LYS A 678 -4.90 -19.02 -12.88
CA LYS A 678 -3.54 -18.86 -13.38
C LYS A 678 -2.55 -19.08 -12.22
N ASP A 679 -1.60 -19.98 -12.42
CA ASP A 679 -0.51 -20.22 -11.48
C ASP A 679 0.62 -19.21 -11.74
N MET A 680 0.74 -18.22 -10.86
CA MET A 680 1.71 -17.12 -11.00
C MET A 680 3.14 -17.53 -10.60
N SER A 681 3.34 -18.79 -10.17
CA SER A 681 4.67 -19.33 -9.87
C SER A 681 5.38 -19.87 -11.11
N LEU A 682 4.67 -20.00 -12.24
CA LEU A 682 5.21 -20.56 -13.48
C LEU A 682 5.85 -19.48 -14.37
N PRO A 683 6.99 -19.78 -15.04
CA PRO A 683 7.63 -18.84 -15.96
C PRO A 683 6.67 -18.25 -16.99
N GLY A 684 6.76 -16.93 -17.22
CA GLY A 684 5.87 -16.19 -18.11
C GLY A 684 4.58 -15.69 -17.48
N ASN A 685 4.32 -16.03 -16.21
CA ASN A 685 3.21 -15.49 -15.41
C ASN A 685 3.68 -14.53 -14.30
N GLY A 686 4.87 -13.94 -14.43
CA GLY A 686 5.38 -13.01 -13.44
C GLY A 686 4.57 -11.72 -13.39
N PHE A 687 4.65 -11.02 -12.26
CA PHE A 687 3.96 -9.74 -12.03
C PHE A 687 4.71 -8.89 -11.01
N ASP A 688 4.64 -7.57 -11.13
CA ASP A 688 5.09 -6.66 -10.07
C ASP A 688 4.04 -6.63 -8.95
N ALA A 689 4.43 -7.13 -7.78
CA ALA A 689 3.51 -7.40 -6.67
C ALA A 689 3.48 -6.32 -5.58
N SER A 690 4.42 -5.36 -5.58
CA SER A 690 4.59 -4.41 -4.48
C SER A 690 4.71 -2.98 -4.97
N ASP A 691 3.87 -2.09 -4.46
CA ASP A 691 4.00 -0.64 -4.65
C ASP A 691 5.01 0.00 -3.68
N ASN A 692 5.74 -0.80 -2.88
CA ASN A 692 6.52 -0.32 -1.72
C ASN A 692 8.00 -0.74 -1.75
N ASN A 693 8.59 -0.79 -2.93
CA ASN A 693 10.03 -1.04 -3.11
C ASN A 693 10.73 -0.05 -4.07
N GLY A 694 9.97 0.77 -4.80
CA GLY A 694 10.51 1.76 -5.74
C GLY A 694 11.08 1.20 -7.04
N GLU A 695 10.98 -0.12 -7.27
CA GLU A 695 11.60 -0.82 -8.40
C GLU A 695 10.55 -1.62 -9.17
N VAL A 696 10.59 -1.66 -10.50
CA VAL A 696 9.75 -2.59 -11.29
C VAL A 696 10.39 -3.98 -11.30
N LEU A 697 9.73 -4.94 -10.67
CA LEU A 697 10.20 -6.31 -10.41
C LEU A 697 9.08 -7.30 -10.75
N ILE A 698 8.96 -7.64 -12.03
CA ILE A 698 7.99 -8.61 -12.55
C ILE A 698 8.54 -10.01 -12.32
N ALA A 699 8.19 -10.60 -11.17
CA ALA A 699 8.70 -11.89 -10.71
C ALA A 699 7.57 -12.91 -10.53
N ASN A 700 7.93 -14.19 -10.45
CA ASN A 700 6.98 -15.26 -10.15
C ASN A 700 6.76 -15.41 -8.65
N TRP A 701 5.52 -15.70 -8.25
CA TRP A 701 5.14 -15.79 -6.84
C TRP A 701 4.23 -17.00 -6.59
N PRO A 702 4.20 -17.58 -5.37
CA PRO A 702 3.32 -18.69 -5.02
C PRO A 702 1.87 -18.23 -4.83
N VAL A 703 1.30 -17.61 -5.87
CA VAL A 703 -0.03 -17.02 -5.94
C VAL A 703 -0.80 -17.69 -7.06
N LYS A 704 -2.08 -17.96 -6.82
CA LYS A 704 -3.02 -18.41 -7.86
C LYS A 704 -4.03 -17.29 -8.11
N ALA A 705 -4.02 -16.74 -9.31
CA ALA A 705 -4.96 -15.68 -9.69
C ALA A 705 -6.18 -16.27 -10.40
N TYR A 706 -7.38 -15.91 -9.99
CA TYR A 706 -8.59 -16.16 -10.76
C TYR A 706 -8.61 -15.29 -12.03
N TYR A 707 -9.24 -15.75 -13.11
CA TYR A 707 -9.29 -14.99 -14.36
C TYR A 707 -10.29 -13.83 -14.27
N ASN A 708 -11.46 -14.02 -13.65
CA ASN A 708 -12.44 -12.99 -13.32
C ASN A 708 -12.64 -11.95 -14.45
N PRO A 709 -13.22 -12.35 -15.59
CA PRO A 709 -13.31 -11.44 -16.71
C PRO A 709 -14.53 -10.54 -16.63
N ASP A 710 -14.29 -9.26 -16.91
CA ASP A 710 -15.31 -8.23 -17.10
C ASP A 710 -15.96 -8.41 -18.45
N ALA A 711 -15.30 -7.95 -19.52
CA ALA A 711 -15.82 -8.14 -20.86
C ALA A 711 -15.42 -9.49 -21.47
N MET A 712 -16.33 -10.00 -22.31
CA MET A 712 -16.08 -11.17 -23.17
C MET A 712 -16.59 -10.95 -24.60
N ALA A 713 -15.84 -11.46 -25.57
CA ALA A 713 -16.27 -11.52 -26.96
C ALA A 713 -16.17 -12.94 -27.51
N SER A 714 -17.12 -13.35 -28.36
CA SER A 714 -17.08 -14.68 -28.99
C SER A 714 -16.77 -14.61 -30.49
N TYR A 715 -16.08 -15.64 -30.98
CA TYR A 715 -15.88 -15.86 -32.40
C TYR A 715 -15.82 -17.36 -32.70
N LYS A 716 -15.86 -17.72 -33.98
CA LYS A 716 -15.96 -19.10 -34.43
C LYS A 716 -14.91 -19.41 -35.48
N ILE A 717 -14.19 -20.52 -35.30
CA ILE A 717 -13.27 -21.08 -36.31
C ILE A 717 -13.79 -22.46 -36.68
N GLY A 718 -14.21 -22.60 -37.94
CA GLY A 718 -14.90 -23.80 -38.40
C GLY A 718 -16.17 -24.04 -37.57
N ASN A 719 -16.20 -25.15 -36.81
CA ASN A 719 -17.33 -25.50 -35.94
C ASN A 719 -17.09 -25.19 -34.46
N THR A 720 -15.90 -24.70 -34.10
CA THR A 720 -15.52 -24.48 -32.71
C THR A 720 -15.74 -23.04 -32.30
N ASN A 721 -16.41 -22.85 -31.16
CA ASN A 721 -16.63 -21.55 -30.57
C ASN A 721 -15.49 -21.20 -29.61
N TYR A 722 -15.09 -19.94 -29.63
CA TYR A 722 -14.06 -19.39 -28.74
C TYR A 722 -14.58 -18.16 -28.01
N LEU A 723 -14.15 -17.99 -26.76
CA LEU A 723 -14.36 -16.79 -25.97
C LEU A 723 -13.02 -16.10 -25.73
N VAL A 724 -12.94 -14.81 -26.00
CA VAL A 724 -11.84 -13.94 -25.61
C VAL A 724 -12.29 -13.14 -24.39
N THR A 725 -11.49 -13.14 -23.33
CA THR A 725 -11.86 -12.57 -22.03
C THR A 725 -10.83 -11.55 -21.57
N ALA A 726 -11.28 -10.40 -21.07
CA ALA A 726 -10.43 -9.41 -20.43
C ALA A 726 -10.41 -9.66 -18.92
N ASN A 727 -9.29 -10.16 -18.38
CA ASN A 727 -9.22 -10.75 -17.04
C ASN A 727 -8.94 -9.66 -15.97
N GLU A 728 -9.94 -8.84 -15.70
CA GLU A 728 -9.83 -7.65 -14.84
C GLU A 728 -9.58 -8.01 -13.37
N GLY A 729 -10.54 -8.66 -12.71
CA GLY A 729 -10.40 -9.13 -11.33
C GLY A 729 -11.20 -8.46 -10.25
N ASP A 730 -12.37 -7.88 -10.52
CA ASP A 730 -13.16 -7.25 -9.46
C ASP A 730 -13.59 -8.20 -8.32
N GLU A 731 -13.82 -7.58 -7.17
CA GLU A 731 -13.93 -8.21 -5.86
C GLU A 731 -15.19 -7.73 -5.14
N LYS A 732 -15.88 -8.62 -4.42
CA LYS A 732 -17.00 -8.20 -3.58
C LYS A 732 -16.50 -7.43 -2.35
N ASP A 733 -16.49 -6.09 -2.46
CA ASP A 733 -16.04 -5.15 -1.43
C ASP A 733 -17.10 -4.09 -1.10
N LEU A 734 -18.12 -4.50 -0.35
CA LEU A 734 -19.24 -3.69 0.12
C LEU A 734 -19.12 -3.39 1.63
N GLY A 735 -19.82 -2.37 2.12
CA GLY A 735 -19.78 -1.96 3.53
C GLY A 735 -20.14 -3.09 4.52
N GLY A 736 -21.06 -3.98 4.16
CA GLY A 736 -21.47 -5.14 4.94
C GLY A 736 -20.67 -6.43 4.70
N PHE A 737 -19.80 -6.46 3.68
CA PHE A 737 -18.99 -7.62 3.35
C PHE A 737 -17.81 -7.24 2.46
N SER A 738 -16.60 -7.61 2.87
CA SER A 738 -15.40 -7.40 2.08
C SER A 738 -14.59 -8.68 2.03
N GLU A 739 -14.36 -9.20 0.83
CA GLU A 739 -13.39 -10.28 0.62
C GLU A 739 -11.95 -9.76 0.53
N ARG A 740 -11.78 -8.47 0.29
CA ARG A 740 -10.49 -7.81 0.06
C ARG A 740 -9.62 -7.88 1.32
N THR A 741 -8.44 -8.44 1.19
CA THR A 741 -7.39 -8.36 2.21
C THR A 741 -6.01 -8.22 1.56
N THR A 742 -4.94 -8.34 2.35
CA THR A 742 -3.57 -8.38 1.85
C THR A 742 -2.81 -9.54 2.47
N VAL A 743 -1.81 -10.08 1.77
CA VAL A 743 -0.99 -11.21 2.27
C VAL A 743 -0.36 -10.90 3.64
N GLY A 744 0.06 -9.65 3.87
CA GLY A 744 0.67 -9.21 5.13
C GLY A 744 -0.32 -8.89 6.26
N ALA A 745 -1.64 -9.05 6.06
CA ALA A 745 -2.62 -8.79 7.10
C ALA A 745 -2.47 -9.78 8.27
N ASN A 746 -2.66 -9.29 9.49
CA ASN A 746 -2.57 -10.13 10.70
C ASN A 746 -3.60 -11.28 10.71
N GLY A 747 -4.75 -11.10 10.07
CA GLY A 747 -5.80 -12.11 9.97
C GLY A 747 -5.66 -13.07 8.78
N TYR A 748 -4.63 -12.91 7.94
CA TYR A 748 -4.38 -13.78 6.78
C TYR A 748 -3.20 -14.71 7.10
N THR A 749 -3.38 -15.67 8.01
CA THR A 749 -2.29 -16.57 8.44
C THR A 749 -2.00 -17.60 7.35
N LEU A 750 -0.73 -17.79 7.02
CA LEU A 750 -0.31 -18.80 6.04
C LEU A 750 0.09 -20.07 6.78
N ASP A 751 -0.31 -21.24 6.26
CA ASP A 751 0.10 -22.52 6.83
C ASP A 751 1.63 -22.61 6.90
N SER A 752 2.16 -22.90 8.10
CA SER A 752 3.60 -22.87 8.35
C SER A 752 4.37 -24.03 7.71
N THR A 753 3.69 -25.10 7.31
CA THR A 753 4.28 -26.25 6.63
C THR A 753 4.47 -25.96 5.14
N LEU A 754 3.49 -25.34 4.50
CA LEU A 754 3.49 -24.94 3.09
C LEU A 754 4.26 -23.64 2.87
N PHE A 755 4.19 -22.71 3.82
CA PHE A 755 4.85 -21.41 3.78
C PHE A 755 5.80 -21.21 4.99
N PRO A 756 6.87 -22.02 5.13
CA PRO A 756 7.83 -21.91 6.24
C PRO A 756 8.55 -20.55 6.29
N ASN A 757 8.52 -19.80 5.19
CA ASN A 757 9.12 -18.48 5.02
C ASN A 757 8.06 -17.34 4.98
N ALA A 758 6.90 -17.54 5.62
CA ALA A 758 5.79 -16.57 5.58
C ALA A 758 6.20 -15.14 5.95
N SER A 759 7.16 -14.94 6.87
CA SER A 759 7.64 -13.60 7.23
C SER A 759 8.32 -12.85 6.07
N ILE A 760 9.01 -13.57 5.17
CA ILE A 760 9.65 -13.00 3.98
C ILE A 760 8.59 -12.72 2.91
N LEU A 761 7.67 -13.66 2.67
CA LEU A 761 6.53 -13.46 1.76
C LEU A 761 5.71 -12.23 2.16
N LYS A 762 5.42 -12.09 3.46
CA LYS A 762 4.63 -10.98 4.02
C LYS A 762 5.39 -9.67 4.16
N ALA A 763 6.66 -9.59 3.79
CA ALA A 763 7.38 -8.33 3.82
C ALA A 763 6.72 -7.32 2.85
N SER A 764 6.62 -6.06 3.26
CA SER A 764 5.88 -5.04 2.49
C SER A 764 6.48 -4.75 1.11
N HIS A 765 7.78 -4.96 0.94
CA HIS A 765 8.50 -4.83 -0.32
C HIS A 765 8.38 -6.07 -1.24
N ASN A 766 7.76 -7.14 -0.74
CA ASN A 766 7.39 -8.38 -1.43
C ASN A 766 5.84 -8.46 -1.54
N LEU A 767 5.22 -9.60 -1.21
CA LEU A 767 3.76 -9.78 -1.29
C LEU A 767 2.98 -9.09 -0.16
N GLY A 768 3.62 -8.59 0.90
CA GLY A 768 2.93 -8.13 2.11
C GLY A 768 1.78 -7.15 1.88
N ARG A 769 1.88 -6.29 0.85
CA ARG A 769 0.84 -5.32 0.48
C ARG A 769 -0.07 -5.76 -0.66
N PHE A 770 0.26 -6.87 -1.32
CA PHE A 770 -0.46 -7.43 -2.45
C PHE A 770 -1.87 -7.86 -2.01
N ARG A 771 -2.87 -7.44 -2.79
CA ARG A 771 -4.28 -7.71 -2.54
C ARG A 771 -4.61 -9.15 -2.90
N VAL A 772 -5.38 -9.78 -2.02
CA VAL A 772 -5.81 -11.18 -2.11
C VAL A 772 -7.21 -11.30 -1.53
N THR A 773 -7.91 -12.39 -1.83
CA THR A 773 -9.20 -12.71 -1.22
C THR A 773 -9.02 -13.42 0.12
N ASN A 774 -9.87 -13.11 1.10
CA ASN A 774 -9.94 -13.80 2.39
C ASN A 774 -10.97 -14.96 2.41
N VAL A 775 -11.65 -15.22 1.29
CA VAL A 775 -12.74 -16.19 1.19
C VAL A 775 -12.28 -17.57 0.73
N ASN A 776 -11.25 -17.62 -0.13
CA ASN A 776 -10.74 -18.86 -0.71
C ASN A 776 -9.24 -19.03 -0.40
N GLY A 777 -8.77 -20.28 -0.40
CA GLY A 777 -7.35 -20.62 -0.16
C GLY A 777 -7.11 -21.43 1.11
N ASN A 778 -8.11 -21.53 1.99
CA ASN A 778 -8.18 -22.49 3.08
C ASN A 778 -8.92 -23.75 2.59
N THR A 779 -8.24 -24.89 2.66
CA THR A 779 -8.58 -26.15 2.00
C THR A 779 -8.82 -27.30 2.97
N ASP A 780 -8.41 -27.18 4.23
CA ASP A 780 -8.64 -28.18 5.28
C ASP A 780 -9.57 -27.71 6.43
N GLY A 781 -9.99 -26.45 6.39
CA GLY A 781 -11.01 -25.89 7.28
C GLY A 781 -10.48 -25.38 8.61
N ASP A 782 -9.17 -25.21 8.78
CA ASP A 782 -8.61 -24.56 9.96
C ASP A 782 -8.61 -23.01 9.83
N ALA A 783 -7.70 -22.28 10.49
CA ALA A 783 -7.63 -20.81 10.39
C ALA A 783 -6.54 -20.31 9.43
N ASP A 784 -5.67 -21.21 8.96
CA ASP A 784 -4.53 -20.91 8.12
C ASP A 784 -4.94 -21.06 6.64
N PHE A 785 -4.13 -20.51 5.75
CA PHE A 785 -4.32 -20.58 4.31
C PHE A 785 -3.21 -21.44 3.69
N GLU A 786 -3.62 -22.47 2.96
CA GLU A 786 -2.73 -23.38 2.22
C GLU A 786 -2.40 -22.84 0.83
N GLU A 787 -3.23 -21.95 0.30
CA GLU A 787 -3.03 -21.29 -0.99
C GLU A 787 -3.27 -19.78 -0.90
N ILE A 788 -2.45 -19.00 -1.61
CA ILE A 788 -2.64 -17.56 -1.77
C ILE A 788 -3.45 -17.31 -3.04
N HIS A 789 -4.69 -16.83 -2.90
CA HIS A 789 -5.57 -16.54 -4.05
C HIS A 789 -5.72 -15.04 -4.29
N ALA A 790 -5.54 -14.62 -5.54
CA ALA A 790 -5.78 -13.25 -5.97
C ALA A 790 -6.88 -13.20 -7.04
N LEU A 791 -7.47 -12.03 -7.24
CA LEU A 791 -8.44 -11.78 -8.31
C LEU A 791 -7.75 -10.99 -9.41
N GLY A 792 -8.10 -11.30 -10.66
CA GLY A 792 -7.50 -10.71 -11.85
C GLY A 792 -6.19 -11.36 -12.24
N ALA A 793 -6.17 -11.99 -13.42
CA ALA A 793 -4.99 -12.68 -13.94
C ALA A 793 -3.99 -11.75 -14.66
N ARG A 794 -4.31 -10.44 -14.73
CA ARG A 794 -3.49 -9.37 -15.35
C ARG A 794 -3.21 -9.58 -16.84
N SER A 795 -4.08 -10.32 -17.51
CA SER A 795 -3.91 -10.84 -18.86
C SER A 795 -5.22 -10.79 -19.64
N PHE A 796 -5.19 -11.18 -20.90
CA PHE A 796 -6.40 -11.66 -21.57
C PHE A 796 -6.24 -13.15 -21.90
N SER A 797 -7.36 -13.85 -22.00
CA SER A 797 -7.38 -15.28 -22.29
C SER A 797 -8.26 -15.61 -23.49
N ILE A 798 -7.98 -16.75 -24.13
CA ILE A 798 -8.86 -17.37 -25.12
C ILE A 798 -9.25 -18.75 -24.62
N PHE A 799 -10.55 -18.98 -24.46
CA PHE A 799 -11.12 -20.28 -24.11
C PHE A 799 -11.78 -20.93 -25.32
N ASN A 800 -11.60 -22.23 -25.48
CA ASN A 800 -12.47 -23.02 -26.34
C ASN A 800 -13.80 -23.22 -25.61
N ALA A 801 -14.85 -22.57 -26.08
CA ALA A 801 -16.13 -22.48 -25.38
C ALA A 801 -16.93 -23.80 -25.40
N ASP A 802 -16.58 -24.74 -26.29
CA ASP A 802 -17.23 -26.04 -26.38
C ASP A 802 -16.62 -27.05 -25.41
N THR A 803 -15.29 -27.01 -25.25
CA THR A 803 -14.52 -27.88 -24.34
C THR A 803 -14.26 -27.27 -22.96
N LYS A 804 -14.48 -25.95 -22.82
CA LYS A 804 -14.28 -25.15 -21.61
C LYS A 804 -12.82 -25.08 -21.15
N GLN A 805 -11.89 -25.34 -22.07
CA GLN A 805 -10.46 -25.30 -21.79
C GLN A 805 -9.86 -23.99 -22.28
N ILE A 806 -8.91 -23.46 -21.51
CA ILE A 806 -8.07 -22.35 -21.97
C ILE A 806 -7.15 -22.83 -23.10
N VAL A 807 -6.99 -21.99 -24.12
CA VAL A 807 -6.16 -22.24 -25.30
C VAL A 807 -4.97 -21.29 -25.33
N PHE A 808 -5.17 -20.05 -24.86
CA PHE A 808 -4.15 -19.03 -24.77
C PHE A 808 -4.39 -18.14 -23.55
N ASP A 809 -3.30 -17.68 -22.92
CA ASP A 809 -3.26 -16.58 -21.95
C ASP A 809 -2.06 -15.70 -22.31
N SER A 810 -2.21 -14.38 -22.22
CA SER A 810 -1.11 -13.45 -22.55
C SER A 810 0.01 -13.41 -21.51
N GLY A 811 -0.07 -14.17 -20.42
CA GLY A 811 0.97 -14.26 -19.41
C GLY A 811 1.26 -12.90 -18.77
N ASP A 812 2.54 -12.53 -18.76
CA ASP A 812 3.11 -11.29 -18.26
C ASP A 812 3.30 -10.21 -19.35
N GLN A 813 2.80 -10.45 -20.57
CA GLN A 813 3.14 -9.63 -21.73
C GLN A 813 2.73 -8.16 -21.56
N PHE A 814 1.57 -7.89 -20.95
CA PHE A 814 1.09 -6.52 -20.73
C PHE A 814 2.02 -5.74 -19.81
N GLU A 815 2.41 -6.34 -18.68
CA GLU A 815 3.32 -5.71 -17.72
C GLU A 815 4.71 -5.53 -18.30
N ARG A 816 5.25 -6.55 -18.98
CA ARG A 816 6.59 -6.44 -19.58
C ARG A 816 6.65 -5.38 -20.66
N HIS A 817 5.60 -5.27 -21.49
CA HIS A 817 5.52 -4.23 -22.51
C HIS A 817 5.41 -2.83 -21.89
N THR A 818 4.46 -2.64 -20.96
CA THR A 818 4.24 -1.32 -20.34
C THR A 818 5.42 -0.90 -19.45
N ALA A 819 6.10 -1.82 -18.77
CA ALA A 819 7.32 -1.54 -18.02
C ALA A 819 8.46 -1.04 -18.91
N ALA A 820 8.66 -1.69 -20.07
CA ALA A 820 9.76 -1.37 -20.98
C ALA A 820 9.53 -0.06 -21.75
N TYR A 821 8.30 0.16 -22.23
CA TYR A 821 8.00 1.24 -23.18
C TYR A 821 7.18 2.38 -22.58
N HIS A 822 6.51 2.17 -21.44
CA HIS A 822 5.63 3.14 -20.78
C HIS A 822 5.84 3.24 -19.25
N PRO A 823 7.10 3.32 -18.75
CA PRO A 823 7.40 3.16 -17.32
C PRO A 823 6.77 4.22 -16.40
N LEU A 824 6.44 5.41 -16.93
CA LEU A 824 5.80 6.48 -16.15
C LEU A 824 4.37 6.16 -15.74
N ILE A 825 3.70 5.26 -16.46
CA ILE A 825 2.33 4.83 -16.20
C ILE A 825 2.24 3.32 -15.95
N PHE A 826 3.37 2.65 -15.73
CA PHE A 826 3.40 1.22 -15.44
C PHE A 826 2.56 0.92 -14.19
N ASN A 827 1.53 0.07 -14.33
CA ASN A 827 0.58 -0.27 -13.27
C ASN A 827 0.07 0.99 -12.53
N ALA A 828 -0.22 2.06 -13.27
CA ALA A 828 -0.78 3.30 -12.72
C ALA A 828 -2.30 3.17 -12.47
N ASP A 829 -2.83 4.07 -11.65
CA ASP A 829 -4.27 4.19 -11.40
C ASP A 829 -4.95 5.01 -12.53
N ASN A 830 -6.26 4.90 -12.69
CA ASN A 830 -6.99 5.75 -13.64
C ASN A 830 -7.21 7.18 -13.13
N GLU A 831 -7.06 7.42 -11.82
CA GLU A 831 -7.18 8.75 -11.21
C GLU A 831 -5.84 9.54 -11.13
N ALA A 832 -4.71 8.92 -11.47
CA ALA A 832 -3.39 9.57 -11.43
C ALA A 832 -2.33 8.86 -12.28
N ASN A 833 -1.27 9.56 -12.67
CA ASN A 833 -0.14 8.96 -13.43
C ASN A 833 0.97 8.39 -12.53
N GLY A 834 0.69 8.05 -11.28
CA GLY A 834 1.71 7.49 -10.40
C GLY A 834 2.07 6.07 -10.83
N ALA A 835 3.32 5.81 -11.21
CA ALA A 835 3.78 4.46 -11.49
C ALA A 835 3.61 3.56 -10.25
N LYS A 836 3.30 2.29 -10.49
CA LYS A 836 3.15 1.20 -9.52
C LYS A 836 1.98 1.27 -8.55
N THR A 837 1.11 2.27 -8.62
CA THR A 837 0.00 2.42 -7.65
C THR A 837 -0.95 1.21 -7.63
N ARG A 838 -1.08 0.51 -8.76
CA ARG A 838 -1.86 -0.73 -8.91
C ARG A 838 -1.03 -2.02 -8.88
N SER A 839 0.30 -1.94 -8.69
CA SER A 839 1.15 -3.15 -8.62
C SER A 839 0.83 -4.04 -7.43
N ARG A 840 0.42 -3.44 -6.30
CA ARG A 840 -0.10 -4.22 -5.16
C ARG A 840 -1.53 -4.77 -5.36
N ALA A 841 -2.16 -4.55 -6.51
CA ALA A 841 -3.56 -4.86 -6.80
C ALA A 841 -3.67 -5.69 -8.09
N LYS A 842 -4.42 -5.20 -9.10
CA LYS A 842 -4.73 -5.92 -10.34
C LYS A 842 -3.83 -5.52 -11.53
N GLY A 843 -2.80 -4.67 -11.28
CA GLY A 843 -1.73 -4.39 -12.25
C GLY A 843 -2.19 -3.58 -13.47
N PRO A 844 -2.06 -4.10 -14.71
CA PRO A 844 -2.52 -3.42 -15.92
C PRO A 844 -4.03 -3.23 -16.03
N GLU A 845 -4.81 -4.15 -15.43
CA GLU A 845 -6.29 -4.15 -15.38
C GLU A 845 -6.96 -4.10 -16.76
N PRO A 846 -6.98 -5.24 -17.49
CA PRO A 846 -7.73 -5.36 -18.73
C PRO A 846 -9.23 -5.46 -18.47
N GLU A 847 -10.02 -4.69 -19.20
CA GLU A 847 -11.43 -4.39 -18.86
C GLU A 847 -12.40 -4.78 -20.00
N GLY A 848 -12.38 -3.99 -21.07
CA GLY A 848 -13.18 -4.16 -22.26
C GLY A 848 -12.47 -5.00 -23.31
N VAL A 849 -13.25 -5.79 -24.08
CA VAL A 849 -12.77 -6.50 -25.27
C VAL A 849 -13.75 -6.40 -26.43
N THR A 850 -13.24 -6.13 -27.62
CA THR A 850 -14.01 -6.26 -28.88
C THR A 850 -13.17 -6.97 -29.95
N LEU A 851 -13.83 -7.56 -30.94
CA LEU A 851 -13.20 -8.29 -32.04
C LEU A 851 -13.48 -7.62 -33.38
N GLY A 852 -12.48 -7.62 -34.26
CA GLY A 852 -12.61 -7.12 -35.63
C GLY A 852 -11.98 -8.05 -36.65
N THR A 853 -12.69 -8.31 -37.75
CA THR A 853 -12.11 -9.02 -38.91
C THR A 853 -11.58 -8.01 -39.93
N ILE A 854 -10.29 -8.07 -40.21
CA ILE A 854 -9.58 -7.18 -41.14
C ILE A 854 -8.78 -8.07 -42.09
N ASN A 855 -9.07 -7.97 -43.39
CA ASN A 855 -8.43 -8.79 -44.44
C ASN A 855 -8.45 -10.30 -44.15
N GLY A 856 -9.57 -10.79 -43.60
CA GLY A 856 -9.74 -12.21 -43.28
C GLY A 856 -9.05 -12.70 -41.99
N GLN A 857 -8.36 -11.80 -41.27
CA GLN A 857 -7.77 -12.08 -39.96
C GLN A 857 -8.63 -11.48 -38.84
N THR A 858 -8.73 -12.18 -37.72
CA THR A 858 -9.44 -11.72 -36.52
C THR A 858 -8.47 -11.09 -35.54
N PHE A 859 -8.76 -9.86 -35.13
CA PHE A 859 -8.02 -9.11 -34.13
C PHE A 859 -8.87 -8.90 -32.89
N ALA A 860 -8.25 -9.04 -31.72
CA ALA A 860 -8.80 -8.64 -30.45
C ALA A 860 -8.23 -7.28 -30.04
N PHE A 861 -9.10 -6.40 -29.59
CA PHE A 861 -8.76 -5.10 -29.03
C PHE A 861 -9.19 -5.12 -27.56
N ILE A 862 -8.22 -4.99 -26.65
CA ILE A 862 -8.42 -5.13 -25.21
C ILE A 862 -8.05 -3.80 -24.54
N THR A 863 -8.98 -3.16 -23.84
CA THR A 863 -8.70 -1.94 -23.08
C THR A 863 -7.98 -2.27 -21.78
N LEU A 864 -7.13 -1.35 -21.30
CA LEU A 864 -6.58 -1.37 -19.95
C LEU A 864 -7.18 -0.20 -19.18
N GLU A 865 -8.11 -0.45 -18.26
CA GLU A 865 -8.89 0.60 -17.58
C GLU A 865 -7.98 1.50 -16.75
N ARG A 866 -7.05 0.91 -16.00
CA ARG A 866 -6.26 1.67 -15.02
C ARG A 866 -4.98 2.21 -15.60
N THR A 867 -4.16 1.35 -16.20
CA THR A 867 -2.94 1.79 -16.90
C THR A 867 -3.29 2.67 -18.13
N GLY A 868 -4.42 2.42 -18.78
CA GLY A 868 -4.87 3.13 -19.97
C GLY A 868 -4.44 2.48 -21.28
N GLY A 869 -5.17 2.78 -22.34
CA GLY A 869 -4.87 2.36 -23.71
C GLY A 869 -5.54 1.06 -24.14
N VAL A 870 -5.16 0.60 -25.33
CA VAL A 870 -5.70 -0.58 -26.01
C VAL A 870 -4.55 -1.45 -26.47
N MET A 871 -4.54 -2.69 -25.98
CA MET A 871 -3.70 -3.79 -26.47
C MET A 871 -4.37 -4.44 -27.69
N VAL A 872 -3.59 -4.74 -28.73
CA VAL A 872 -4.10 -5.36 -29.96
C VAL A 872 -3.39 -6.68 -30.21
N TYR A 873 -4.17 -7.74 -30.45
CA TYR A 873 -3.67 -9.07 -30.73
C TYR A 873 -4.32 -9.66 -31.98
N ASN A 874 -3.54 -10.36 -32.80
CA ASN A 874 -4.10 -11.20 -33.85
C ASN A 874 -4.42 -12.56 -33.23
N VAL A 875 -5.70 -12.90 -33.23
CA VAL A 875 -6.27 -14.12 -32.61
C VAL A 875 -6.88 -15.05 -33.65
N THR A 876 -6.52 -14.86 -34.93
CA THR A 876 -6.99 -15.69 -36.05
C THR A 876 -6.72 -17.17 -35.81
N ASP A 877 -5.52 -17.50 -35.33
CA ASP A 877 -5.17 -18.81 -34.81
C ASP A 877 -4.99 -18.71 -33.28
N PRO A 878 -5.92 -19.25 -32.48
CA PRO A 878 -5.86 -19.16 -31.02
C PRO A 878 -4.68 -19.95 -30.43
N ASN A 879 -4.02 -20.82 -31.20
CA ASN A 879 -2.80 -21.50 -30.75
C ASN A 879 -1.52 -20.73 -31.11
N ASN A 880 -1.63 -19.66 -31.91
CA ASN A 880 -0.52 -18.85 -32.37
C ASN A 880 -0.89 -17.36 -32.38
N VAL A 881 -1.24 -16.86 -31.20
CA VAL A 881 -1.65 -15.48 -30.98
C VAL A 881 -0.44 -14.56 -31.06
N THR A 882 -0.56 -13.45 -31.80
CA THR A 882 0.55 -12.49 -32.01
C THR A 882 0.19 -11.12 -31.44
N PHE A 883 1.10 -10.49 -30.69
CA PHE A 883 0.95 -9.11 -30.25
C PHE A 883 1.16 -8.13 -31.42
N VAL A 884 0.25 -7.17 -31.59
CA VAL A 884 0.14 -6.36 -32.83
C VAL A 884 0.44 -4.90 -32.60
N ASP A 885 -0.17 -4.28 -31.59
CA ASP A 885 0.01 -2.87 -31.26
C ASP A 885 -0.42 -2.60 -29.82
N TYR A 886 0.09 -1.53 -29.23
CA TYR A 886 -0.44 -0.93 -28.01
C TYR A 886 -0.45 0.59 -28.19
N LYS A 887 -1.59 1.21 -27.92
CA LYS A 887 -1.74 2.67 -27.96
C LYS A 887 -2.51 3.18 -26.76
N HIS A 888 -2.07 4.30 -26.22
CA HIS A 888 -2.80 5.05 -25.22
C HIS A 888 -2.83 6.53 -25.60
N SER A 889 -3.89 7.22 -25.17
CA SER A 889 -4.06 8.67 -25.35
C SER A 889 -3.93 9.46 -24.05
N ARG A 890 -3.50 8.80 -22.96
CA ARG A 890 -3.13 9.46 -21.69
C ARG A 890 -1.97 10.44 -21.88
N SER A 891 -2.08 11.61 -21.25
CA SER A 891 -0.94 12.49 -21.05
C SER A 891 -0.08 11.95 -19.90
N THR A 892 1.21 11.75 -20.13
CA THR A 892 2.16 11.28 -19.08
C THR A 892 2.92 12.42 -18.40
N SER A 893 2.92 13.63 -19.00
CA SER A 893 3.60 14.82 -18.44
C SER A 893 2.81 15.50 -17.31
N ALA A 894 1.49 15.35 -17.33
CA ALA A 894 0.54 15.79 -16.32
C ALA A 894 -0.71 14.92 -16.42
N PHE A 895 -1.46 14.79 -15.32
CA PHE A 895 -2.73 14.07 -15.33
C PHE A 895 -3.71 14.73 -16.33
N GLY A 896 -4.18 13.98 -17.31
CA GLY A 896 -5.00 14.46 -18.41
C GLY A 896 -4.99 13.51 -19.61
N GLY A 897 -5.63 13.92 -20.71
CA GLY A 897 -5.95 13.00 -21.81
C GLY A 897 -7.12 12.08 -21.44
N ASP A 898 -7.17 10.91 -22.04
CA ASP A 898 -8.28 9.96 -21.86
C ASP A 898 -7.94 8.91 -20.79
N ASN A 899 -8.80 8.75 -19.77
CA ASN A 899 -8.53 7.96 -18.56
C ASN A 899 -9.73 7.07 -18.20
N GLY A 900 -9.46 5.85 -17.74
CA GLY A 900 -10.49 4.84 -17.46
C GLY A 900 -11.10 4.19 -18.70
N PRO A 901 -10.34 3.67 -19.69
CA PRO A 901 -10.90 2.87 -20.79
C PRO A 901 -11.79 1.72 -20.30
N GLU A 902 -13.08 1.78 -20.59
CA GLU A 902 -14.07 0.81 -20.12
C GLU A 902 -14.69 0.09 -21.33
N GLY A 903 -15.74 0.66 -21.92
CA GLY A 903 -16.36 0.15 -23.14
C GLY A 903 -15.51 0.38 -24.40
N ILE A 904 -15.54 -0.58 -25.31
CA ILE A 904 -14.82 -0.52 -26.59
C ILE A 904 -15.67 -1.09 -27.73
N THR A 905 -15.62 -0.44 -28.90
CA THR A 905 -16.28 -0.94 -30.11
C THR A 905 -15.38 -0.83 -31.34
N PHE A 906 -15.41 -1.88 -32.17
CA PHE A 906 -14.76 -1.89 -33.48
C PHE A 906 -15.80 -1.60 -34.57
N ILE A 907 -15.51 -0.61 -35.40
CA ILE A 907 -16.33 -0.22 -36.54
C ILE A 907 -15.60 -0.65 -37.81
N PRO A 908 -16.08 -1.67 -38.54
CA PRO A 908 -15.43 -2.13 -39.76
C PRO A 908 -15.54 -1.09 -40.88
N ALA A 909 -14.57 -1.11 -41.80
CA ALA A 909 -14.52 -0.20 -42.95
C ALA A 909 -15.81 -0.20 -43.80
N ALA A 910 -16.46 -1.36 -43.93
CA ALA A 910 -17.72 -1.49 -44.66
C ALA A 910 -18.90 -0.76 -44.00
N ASN A 911 -18.80 -0.47 -42.71
CA ASN A 911 -19.80 0.26 -41.93
C ASN A 911 -19.49 1.77 -41.86
N MET A 912 -18.47 2.25 -42.55
CA MET A 912 -18.11 3.68 -42.59
C MET A 912 -18.22 4.25 -44.00
N THR A 913 -18.74 5.46 -44.10
CA THR A 913 -18.90 6.15 -45.41
C THR A 913 -17.57 6.52 -46.08
N ASN A 914 -16.48 6.60 -45.31
CA ASN A 914 -15.14 6.90 -45.81
C ASN A 914 -14.29 5.64 -46.12
N GLY A 915 -14.84 4.43 -45.93
CA GLY A 915 -14.16 3.17 -46.21
C GLY A 915 -13.01 2.83 -45.27
N LYS A 916 -12.92 3.45 -44.10
CA LYS A 916 -11.88 3.20 -43.09
C LYS A 916 -12.47 2.53 -41.85
N ALA A 917 -11.69 1.69 -41.19
CA ALA A 917 -12.08 1.04 -39.94
C ALA A 917 -11.62 1.86 -38.72
N TYR A 918 -12.36 1.76 -37.62
CA TYR A 918 -12.10 2.51 -36.39
C TYR A 918 -12.25 1.63 -35.15
N VAL A 919 -11.52 1.98 -34.10
CA VAL A 919 -11.74 1.53 -32.74
C VAL A 919 -12.10 2.76 -31.91
N ILE A 920 -13.24 2.71 -31.24
CA ILE A 920 -13.72 3.76 -30.34
C ILE A 920 -13.74 3.21 -28.92
N VAL A 921 -13.18 3.97 -27.98
CA VAL A 921 -13.05 3.60 -26.58
C VAL A 921 -13.79 4.65 -25.76
N ALA A 922 -14.69 4.22 -24.89
CA ALA A 922 -15.31 5.05 -23.87
C ALA A 922 -14.38 5.09 -22.65
N ASN A 923 -14.09 6.28 -22.14
CA ASN A 923 -13.17 6.49 -21.03
C ASN A 923 -13.93 7.10 -19.86
N GLU A 924 -14.25 6.28 -18.86
CA GLU A 924 -15.15 6.59 -17.75
C GLU A 924 -14.72 7.84 -17.00
N ILE A 925 -13.47 7.87 -16.54
CA ILE A 925 -12.94 8.87 -15.62
C ILE A 925 -12.77 10.23 -16.30
N SER A 926 -12.36 10.24 -17.58
CA SER A 926 -12.27 11.50 -18.34
C SER A 926 -13.59 11.93 -18.95
N GLY A 927 -14.59 11.05 -19.04
CA GLY A 927 -15.86 11.32 -19.72
C GLY A 927 -15.70 11.54 -21.22
N THR A 928 -14.75 10.85 -21.86
CA THR A 928 -14.37 11.08 -23.25
C THR A 928 -14.42 9.82 -24.10
N LEU A 929 -14.63 10.00 -25.40
CA LEU A 929 -14.43 8.97 -26.41
C LEU A 929 -13.06 9.11 -27.09
N SER A 930 -12.17 8.14 -26.91
CA SER A 930 -10.92 8.06 -27.67
C SER A 930 -11.15 7.35 -28.99
N MET A 931 -10.63 7.91 -30.07
CA MET A 931 -10.88 7.40 -31.42
C MET A 931 -9.57 7.05 -32.11
N TYR A 932 -9.52 5.84 -32.67
CA TYR A 932 -8.37 5.31 -33.40
C TYR A 932 -8.79 4.87 -34.79
N GLU A 933 -8.16 5.41 -35.83
CA GLU A 933 -8.22 4.84 -37.17
C GLU A 933 -7.37 3.57 -37.21
N VAL A 934 -7.92 2.48 -37.73
CA VAL A 934 -7.17 1.24 -37.94
C VAL A 934 -6.49 1.29 -39.30
N ALA A 935 -5.16 1.45 -39.30
CA ALA A 935 -4.36 1.46 -40.50
C ALA A 935 -3.71 0.11 -40.75
N LEU A 936 -3.69 -0.32 -42.02
CA LEU A 936 -2.80 -1.38 -42.46
C LEU A 936 -1.38 -0.82 -42.54
N SER A 937 -0.40 -1.58 -42.05
CA SER A 937 0.98 -1.18 -42.23
C SER A 937 1.35 -1.07 -43.72
N PRO A 938 2.04 0.00 -44.15
CA PRO A 938 2.52 0.12 -45.52
C PRO A 938 3.69 -0.84 -45.72
N THR A 939 3.44 -2.10 -46.04
CA THR A 939 4.52 -3.06 -46.36
C THR A 939 4.83 -3.06 -47.86
N LEU A 940 5.87 -2.32 -48.25
CA LEU A 940 6.78 -2.73 -49.33
C LEU A 940 7.84 -3.67 -48.71
N SER A 941 7.46 -4.88 -48.34
CA SER A 941 8.33 -6.06 -48.34
C SER A 941 7.58 -7.27 -47.80
N THR A 942 7.86 -8.43 -48.38
CA THR A 942 7.60 -9.73 -47.79
C THR A 942 8.33 -9.80 -46.45
N GLY A 943 7.60 -9.60 -45.35
CA GLY A 943 8.14 -9.84 -44.02
C GLY A 943 8.63 -11.29 -43.96
N GLU A 944 9.94 -11.47 -43.76
CA GLU A 944 10.42 -12.72 -43.20
C GLU A 944 9.66 -12.92 -41.90
N VAL A 945 8.84 -13.97 -41.87
CA VAL A 945 8.35 -14.52 -40.62
C VAL A 945 9.59 -14.91 -39.84
N LYS A 946 10.01 -14.09 -38.88
CA LYS A 946 10.77 -14.61 -37.76
C LYS A 946 9.82 -15.55 -37.05
N THR A 947 9.94 -16.83 -37.36
CA THR A 947 9.24 -17.87 -36.63
C THR A 947 9.78 -17.81 -35.20
N GLU A 948 9.07 -17.15 -34.31
CA GLU A 948 9.24 -17.45 -32.89
C GLU A 948 9.03 -18.96 -32.78
N LYS A 949 10.04 -19.67 -32.26
CA LYS A 949 9.89 -21.11 -32.03
C LYS A 949 8.82 -21.26 -30.95
N ALA A 950 7.66 -21.81 -31.33
CA ALA A 950 6.60 -22.11 -30.39
C ALA A 950 7.16 -22.96 -29.24
N THR A 951 7.07 -22.47 -28.02
CA THR A 951 7.57 -23.16 -26.82
C THR A 951 6.84 -24.49 -26.66
N PHE A 952 7.54 -25.62 -26.57
CA PHE A 952 6.88 -26.90 -26.30
C PHE A 952 6.56 -27.03 -24.81
N ASN A 953 5.30 -27.23 -24.47
CA ASN A 953 4.82 -27.38 -23.09
C ASN A 953 4.10 -28.72 -22.90
N ILE A 954 4.16 -29.25 -21.68
CA ILE A 954 3.53 -30.53 -21.28
C ILE A 954 2.66 -30.30 -20.04
N PHE A 955 1.43 -30.82 -20.03
CA PHE A 955 0.48 -30.64 -18.94
C PHE A 955 -0.47 -31.86 -18.80
N PRO A 956 -1.02 -32.16 -17.61
CA PRO A 956 -0.61 -31.60 -16.32
C PRO A 956 0.79 -32.09 -15.96
N ASN A 957 1.59 -31.27 -15.31
CA ASN A 957 2.92 -31.67 -14.85
C ASN A 957 3.22 -30.94 -13.53
N PRO A 958 3.10 -31.59 -12.37
CA PRO A 958 3.00 -33.03 -12.16
C PRO A 958 1.69 -33.68 -12.65
N VAL A 959 1.75 -34.95 -13.05
CA VAL A 959 0.63 -35.80 -13.47
C VAL A 959 0.47 -36.95 -12.48
N ASN A 960 -0.77 -37.30 -12.10
CA ASN A 960 -1.01 -38.51 -11.30
C ASN A 960 -0.82 -39.76 -12.17
N LYS A 961 -0.17 -40.80 -11.64
CA LYS A 961 0.00 -42.08 -12.34
C LYS A 961 -1.34 -42.61 -12.86
N GLY A 962 -1.38 -42.94 -14.16
CA GLY A 962 -2.59 -43.42 -14.83
C GLY A 962 -3.36 -42.34 -15.58
N ASN A 963 -3.04 -41.06 -15.37
CA ASN A 963 -3.56 -39.96 -16.17
C ASN A 963 -2.67 -39.71 -17.40
N THR A 964 -3.26 -39.07 -18.40
CA THR A 964 -2.56 -38.71 -19.64
C THR A 964 -1.81 -37.39 -19.48
N LEU A 965 -0.53 -37.35 -19.88
CA LEU A 965 0.19 -36.11 -20.17
C LEU A 965 -0.19 -35.64 -21.56
N TYR A 966 -0.35 -34.34 -21.76
CA TYR A 966 -0.69 -33.68 -23.01
C TYR A 966 0.42 -32.72 -23.41
N PHE A 967 0.59 -32.54 -24.72
CA PHE A 967 1.48 -31.53 -25.30
C PHE A 967 0.62 -30.39 -25.84
N ASN A 968 1.12 -29.15 -25.78
CA ASN A 968 0.45 -27.99 -26.38
C ASN A 968 0.44 -28.01 -27.92
N ARG A 969 1.26 -28.87 -28.53
CA ARG A 969 1.31 -29.12 -29.98
C ARG A 969 1.80 -30.53 -30.26
N ALA A 970 1.48 -31.06 -31.44
CA ALA A 970 1.96 -32.37 -31.86
C ALA A 970 3.48 -32.35 -32.03
N GLN A 971 4.20 -33.22 -31.31
CA GLN A 971 5.66 -33.21 -31.30
C GLN A 971 6.24 -34.63 -31.19
N GLY A 972 7.36 -34.87 -31.86
CA GLY A 972 8.15 -36.08 -31.61
C GLY A 972 8.88 -35.99 -30.27
N TYR A 973 8.88 -37.06 -29.47
CA TYR A 973 9.49 -37.08 -28.14
C TYR A 973 10.28 -38.36 -27.86
N GLU A 974 11.24 -38.26 -26.95
CA GLU A 974 11.96 -39.33 -26.27
C GLU A 974 11.82 -39.13 -24.75
N LEU A 975 11.29 -40.11 -24.03
CA LEU A 975 11.06 -40.08 -22.58
C LEU A 975 12.12 -40.92 -21.87
N TYR A 976 12.78 -40.34 -20.87
CA TYR A 976 13.86 -40.96 -20.09
C TYR A 976 13.53 -40.97 -18.60
N ASP A 977 14.01 -41.96 -17.86
CA ASP A 977 14.13 -41.83 -16.39
C ASP A 977 15.37 -41.02 -15.99
N MET A 978 15.49 -40.72 -14.70
CA MET A 978 16.63 -39.96 -14.15
C MET A 978 17.98 -40.70 -14.23
N SER A 979 18.01 -42.00 -14.55
CA SER A 979 19.26 -42.72 -14.83
C SER A 979 19.72 -42.55 -16.28
N GLY A 980 18.93 -41.86 -17.12
CA GLY A 980 19.17 -41.68 -18.54
C GLY A 980 18.68 -42.85 -19.39
N LYS A 981 17.90 -43.78 -18.83
CA LYS A 981 17.35 -44.91 -19.59
C LYS A 981 16.11 -44.45 -20.37
N LEU A 982 16.10 -44.71 -21.67
CA LEU A 982 14.95 -44.44 -22.55
C LEU A 982 13.78 -45.39 -22.22
N LEU A 983 12.61 -44.81 -21.99
CA LEU A 983 11.37 -45.51 -21.62
C LEU A 983 10.33 -45.52 -22.74
N GLY A 984 10.31 -44.50 -23.59
CA GLY A 984 9.34 -44.38 -24.68
C GLY A 984 9.75 -43.33 -25.70
N LYS A 985 9.26 -43.44 -26.93
CA LYS A 985 9.43 -42.39 -27.95
C LYS A 985 8.35 -42.48 -29.02
N GLU A 986 7.94 -41.33 -29.53
CA GLU A 986 7.00 -41.21 -30.65
C GLU A 986 7.38 -40.05 -31.56
N LYS A 987 6.92 -40.06 -32.82
CA LYS A 987 7.33 -39.06 -33.83
C LYS A 987 6.40 -37.86 -33.95
N SER A 988 5.18 -37.96 -33.45
CA SER A 988 4.13 -36.94 -33.56
C SER A 988 3.05 -37.23 -32.54
N ALA A 989 3.39 -37.10 -31.26
CA ALA A 989 2.46 -37.34 -30.18
C ALA A 989 1.83 -36.01 -29.73
N LEU A 990 0.59 -36.09 -29.27
CA LEU A 990 -0.04 -35.04 -28.48
C LEU A 990 -0.12 -35.42 -27.00
N THR A 991 0.23 -36.66 -26.67
CA THR A 991 0.04 -37.21 -25.33
C THR A 991 1.06 -38.28 -24.95
N ILE A 992 1.17 -38.56 -23.65
CA ILE A 992 1.86 -39.74 -23.10
C ILE A 992 0.95 -40.40 -22.05
N ASP A 993 0.72 -41.70 -22.19
CA ASP A 993 0.06 -42.53 -21.18
C ASP A 993 1.02 -42.86 -20.03
N THR A 994 0.71 -42.37 -18.83
CA THR A 994 1.56 -42.58 -17.65
C THR A 994 1.22 -43.83 -16.85
N SER A 995 0.22 -44.62 -17.24
CA SER A 995 -0.20 -45.83 -16.51
C SER A 995 0.93 -46.84 -16.30
N LYS A 996 1.89 -46.87 -17.23
CA LYS A 996 3.06 -47.76 -17.22
C LYS A 996 4.29 -47.16 -16.55
N LEU A 997 4.25 -45.89 -16.13
CA LEU A 997 5.33 -45.23 -15.43
C LEU A 997 5.20 -45.47 -13.92
N ASN A 998 6.34 -45.55 -13.23
CA ASN A 998 6.36 -45.49 -11.77
C ASN A 998 6.25 -44.04 -11.30
N THR A 999 5.89 -43.83 -10.05
CA THR A 999 5.96 -42.50 -9.45
C THR A 999 7.42 -42.05 -9.41
N GLY A 1000 7.70 -40.81 -9.82
CA GLY A 1000 9.06 -40.32 -9.99
C GLY A 1000 9.21 -39.21 -11.02
N VAL A 1001 10.47 -38.80 -11.24
CA VAL A 1001 10.84 -37.76 -12.19
C VAL A 1001 11.35 -38.39 -13.49
N TYR A 1002 10.97 -37.80 -14.60
CA TYR A 1002 11.33 -38.20 -15.96
C TYR A 1002 11.78 -36.98 -16.76
N LEU A 1003 12.46 -37.21 -17.88
CA LEU A 1003 12.85 -36.18 -18.84
C LEU A 1003 12.22 -36.50 -20.20
N ILE A 1004 11.53 -35.54 -20.79
CA ILE A 1004 11.09 -35.60 -22.18
C ILE A 1004 12.04 -34.75 -23.01
N LYS A 1005 12.63 -35.34 -24.03
CA LYS A 1005 13.40 -34.63 -25.06
C LYS A 1005 12.60 -34.63 -26.36
N THR A 1006 12.33 -33.47 -26.92
CA THR A 1006 11.63 -33.37 -28.22
C THR A 1006 12.58 -33.62 -29.39
N SER A 1007 12.03 -33.95 -30.54
CA SER A 1007 12.76 -34.04 -31.81
C SER A 1007 13.39 -32.70 -32.24
N GLU A 1008 12.93 -31.58 -31.68
CA GLU A 1008 13.47 -30.23 -31.89
C GLU A 1008 14.58 -29.86 -30.90
N GLY A 1009 14.89 -30.76 -29.95
CA GLY A 1009 15.98 -30.61 -28.98
C GLY A 1009 15.56 -29.99 -27.65
N GLU A 1010 14.28 -29.64 -27.46
CA GLU A 1010 13.79 -29.14 -26.17
C GLU A 1010 13.77 -30.26 -25.12
N VAL A 1011 14.10 -29.95 -23.88
CA VAL A 1011 14.07 -30.91 -22.76
C VAL A 1011 13.14 -30.38 -21.67
N LYS A 1012 12.20 -31.21 -21.23
CA LYS A 1012 11.25 -30.87 -20.17
C LYS A 1012 11.25 -31.96 -19.09
N ARG A 1013 11.28 -31.51 -17.82
CA ARG A 1013 11.13 -32.38 -16.66
C ARG A 1013 9.66 -32.75 -16.48
N VAL A 1014 9.35 -34.03 -16.30
CA VAL A 1014 8.00 -34.55 -16.02
C VAL A 1014 7.98 -35.23 -14.66
N ILE A 1015 6.98 -34.95 -13.85
CA ILE A 1015 6.80 -35.58 -12.53
C ILE A 1015 5.53 -36.42 -12.57
N VAL A 1016 5.67 -37.74 -12.40
CA VAL A 1016 4.54 -38.66 -12.21
C VAL A 1016 4.37 -38.89 -10.71
N LYS A 1017 3.23 -38.50 -10.15
CA LYS A 1017 2.89 -38.66 -8.73
C LYS A 1017 2.13 -39.94 -8.45
#